data_AF-A0A2U8E3S8-F1
#
_entry.id   AF-A0A2U8E3S8-F1
#
_cell.length_a   1.000
_cell.length_b   1.000
_cell.length_c   1.000
_cell.angle_alpha   90.00
_cell.angle_beta   90.00
_cell.angle_gamma   90.00
#
_symmetry.space_group_name_H-M   'P 1'
#
loop_
_entity.id
_entity.type
_entity.pdbx_description
1 polymer ?
#
loop_
_entity_poly.entity_id
_entity_poly.type
_entity_poly.pdbx_seq_one_letter_code
_entity_poly.pdbx_strand_id
1 'polypeptide(L)'
;MQSPKNEFPTAKLFFSWLSLMLLAGGGLTGQTVVEVERNRFEGSRFLISGTYAINVHNGVTYTYQNSSWFGDTNGGGALFVNGGVFTLGPVDGGTGRTVFTGNMARRGGAITITGGAIASLTNVRFGTLSNASSGNRTIGDHGGAIDLVANNSTLILRNAEFYRNVSERGVSPGSAATGGGFGGAIYIPNSGILEVHDSTFGSLAQADPMDFFSTGWTPAVNAAAGTDRGTGNWAIDGRGGAIASQGNVAARISIYNTQFYHNTAARGALNANGDGGAIALSAGTQQATIEDSLFYGNRSRGGLGGGAIYADNPNIVVRLKDTVFTNNIATGNGGAIYLSGGTVNITATKDITYEGNYAATGATNATPSGSKGGFIYMSGAAITNIDIATGATLTIGGSANSAHDTLASSNTNVVINVNSGGDTGTLILHGASTDYSGALNVHAGSVLLGGTAARFTGTSQITVKAGAIFGGVGIANNVSVESGGVFQVGPSGADNMGSGVLGVSGTLKLSGGSMITGRGSLGTALDGVNVVVLGSAAGDWVTADVQANSTLAITGTYTSSLTGAGGVVKTGAGELHMGRTGGYTGGTRLEEGLLSISTDTALGTGAVSITGTDTGLYFRVGMDFANALDISGGVTLTAAVGDVSMQGAITGAGTLIKTGVRELMLGTNASAFTGSVIINQGILSGDINAASAVRLENFATYAGNLVRSSGQLLAGYGSINGNLTLSGGKLSFDFRNWVSGGSLAPDQIHVTGNISSTGNNLINLDNIGAQSAYALLVGAIFRGSISQTFRWPPSTARR
;
A
#
# COMPACT_ATOMS: atom_id res chain seq x y z
N MET A 1 -29.31 -35.42 -53.20
CA MET A 1 -28.29 -36.48 -53.29
C MET A 1 -26.93 -35.90 -52.92
N GLN A 2 -26.60 -35.90 -51.63
CA GLN A 2 -25.23 -35.88 -51.12
C GLN A 2 -25.30 -36.79 -49.88
N SER A 3 -24.56 -37.89 -49.94
CA SER A 3 -24.69 -39.00 -48.99
C SER A 3 -24.21 -38.58 -47.60
N PRO A 4 -24.92 -39.00 -46.52
CA PRO A 4 -24.34 -38.97 -45.19
C PRO A 4 -23.28 -40.08 -45.12
N LYS A 5 -22.04 -39.73 -44.76
CA LYS A 5 -21.00 -40.70 -44.35
C LYS A 5 -20.50 -40.31 -42.97
N ASN A 6 -21.38 -40.42 -41.98
CA ASN A 6 -20.96 -40.74 -40.63
C ASN A 6 -20.91 -42.26 -40.50
N GLU A 7 -20.03 -42.71 -39.60
CA GLU A 7 -19.86 -44.08 -39.09
C GLU A 7 -18.87 -44.98 -39.87
N PHE A 8 -17.64 -45.06 -39.33
CA PHE A 8 -16.97 -46.36 -39.20
C PHE A 8 -17.29 -46.90 -37.79
N PRO A 9 -18.28 -47.80 -37.64
CA PRO A 9 -18.38 -48.60 -36.44
C PRO A 9 -17.41 -49.78 -36.56
N THR A 10 -16.62 -50.00 -35.49
CA THR A 10 -16.06 -51.30 -35.09
C THR A 10 -15.21 -52.08 -36.11
N ALA A 11 -13.96 -51.66 -36.32
CA ALA A 11 -12.85 -52.59 -36.58
C ALA A 11 -11.51 -51.93 -36.19
N LYS A 12 -10.96 -52.32 -35.03
CA LYS A 12 -9.62 -51.93 -34.57
C LYS A 12 -8.56 -52.61 -35.43
N LEU A 13 -8.25 -52.03 -36.58
CA LEU A 13 -6.92 -52.15 -37.20
C LEU A 13 -6.34 -50.75 -37.20
N PHE A 14 -5.32 -50.53 -36.36
CA PHE A 14 -4.61 -49.27 -36.18
C PHE A 14 -3.83 -48.90 -37.45
N PHE A 15 -4.52 -48.45 -38.49
CA PHE A 15 -3.87 -47.76 -39.60
C PHE A 15 -3.95 -46.25 -39.35
N SER A 16 -2.86 -45.70 -38.83
CA SER A 16 -2.67 -44.25 -38.80
C SER A 16 -2.50 -43.76 -40.24
N TRP A 17 -3.34 -42.82 -40.66
CA TRP A 17 -3.27 -42.26 -42.01
C TRP A 17 -2.03 -41.36 -42.17
N LEU A 18 -1.55 -40.75 -41.08
CA LEU A 18 -0.35 -39.93 -41.10
C LEU A 18 0.91 -40.78 -41.34
N SER A 19 0.95 -42.01 -40.79
CA SER A 19 1.97 -43.00 -41.13
C SER A 19 1.92 -43.39 -42.60
N LEU A 20 0.73 -43.46 -43.21
CA LEU A 20 0.57 -43.77 -44.63
C LEU A 20 1.07 -42.62 -45.54
N MET A 21 0.83 -41.37 -45.15
CA MET A 21 1.33 -40.19 -45.90
C MET A 21 2.84 -39.98 -45.71
N LEU A 22 3.41 -40.36 -44.56
CA LEU A 22 4.85 -40.24 -44.33
C LEU A 22 5.69 -41.41 -44.83
N LEU A 23 5.12 -42.61 -44.97
CA LEU A 23 5.79 -43.67 -45.72
C LEU A 23 6.03 -43.28 -47.19
N ALA A 24 5.28 -42.32 -47.73
CA ALA A 24 5.46 -41.78 -49.08
C ALA A 24 6.50 -40.63 -49.17
N GLY A 25 7.00 -40.13 -48.04
CA GLY A 25 7.97 -39.04 -47.95
C GLY A 25 9.34 -39.52 -47.50
N GLY A 26 9.99 -40.36 -48.31
CA GLY A 26 11.41 -40.67 -48.12
C GLY A 26 12.24 -39.39 -48.18
N GLY A 27 13.15 -39.20 -47.21
CA GLY A 27 14.07 -38.07 -47.03
C GLY A 27 14.09 -37.01 -48.13
N LEU A 28 13.35 -35.91 -47.93
CA LEU A 28 13.42 -34.72 -48.78
C LEU A 28 13.68 -33.48 -47.94
N THR A 29 14.57 -32.63 -48.44
CA THR A 29 15.01 -31.33 -47.94
C THR A 29 13.95 -30.22 -48.13
N GLY A 30 12.65 -30.54 -47.94
CA GLY A 30 11.51 -29.65 -48.17
C GLY A 30 10.43 -29.70 -47.09
N GLN A 31 9.60 -28.66 -47.01
CA GLN A 31 8.47 -28.60 -46.07
C GLN A 31 7.40 -29.63 -46.44
N THR A 32 7.03 -30.49 -45.50
CA THR A 32 5.89 -31.41 -45.65
C THR A 32 4.63 -30.76 -45.09
N VAL A 33 3.57 -30.65 -45.90
CA VAL A 33 2.27 -30.07 -45.49
C VAL A 33 1.20 -31.15 -45.48
N VAL A 34 0.42 -31.21 -44.41
CA VAL A 34 -0.70 -32.15 -44.22
C VAL A 34 -1.98 -31.35 -44.03
N GLU A 35 -2.91 -31.48 -44.98
CA GLU A 35 -4.22 -30.84 -44.94
C GLU A 35 -5.26 -31.76 -44.29
N VAL A 36 -5.96 -31.27 -43.26
CA VAL A 36 -7.01 -32.00 -42.53
C VAL A 36 -8.35 -31.34 -42.80
N GLU A 37 -9.06 -31.88 -43.80
CA GLU A 37 -10.34 -31.33 -44.30
C GLU A 37 -11.59 -31.93 -43.63
N ARG A 38 -11.42 -32.94 -42.76
CA ARG A 38 -12.53 -33.64 -42.07
C ARG A 38 -12.13 -34.06 -40.66
N ASN A 39 -13.14 -34.20 -39.79
CA ASN A 39 -12.93 -34.70 -38.43
C ASN A 39 -12.22 -36.05 -38.44
N ARG A 40 -11.19 -36.19 -37.61
CA ARG A 40 -10.31 -37.36 -37.67
C ARG A 40 -9.73 -37.74 -36.31
N PHE A 41 -9.43 -39.03 -36.15
CA PHE A 41 -8.91 -39.62 -34.92
C PHE A 41 -7.64 -40.41 -35.21
N GLU A 42 -6.60 -40.19 -34.41
CA GLU A 42 -5.34 -40.93 -34.44
C GLU A 42 -5.12 -41.63 -33.09
N GLY A 43 -4.69 -42.89 -33.14
CA GLY A 43 -4.37 -43.69 -31.95
C GLY A 43 -2.94 -44.25 -31.97
N SER A 44 -2.07 -43.71 -32.82
CA SER A 44 -0.67 -44.14 -32.97
C SER A 44 0.30 -42.98 -32.78
N ARG A 45 1.52 -43.30 -32.33
CA ARG A 45 2.61 -42.33 -32.18
C ARG A 45 3.17 -41.95 -33.55
N PHE A 46 3.59 -40.70 -33.68
CA PHE A 46 4.19 -40.16 -34.89
C PHE A 46 5.49 -39.40 -34.62
N LEU A 47 6.49 -39.60 -35.50
CA LEU A 47 7.80 -38.98 -35.46
C LEU A 47 7.88 -37.86 -36.51
N ILE A 48 8.23 -36.66 -36.06
CA ILE A 48 8.45 -35.49 -36.90
C ILE A 48 9.94 -35.16 -36.88
N SER A 49 10.58 -35.19 -38.04
CA SER A 49 11.97 -34.78 -38.23
C SER A 49 12.11 -33.91 -39.48
N GLY A 50 12.43 -32.63 -39.33
CA GLY A 50 12.47 -31.65 -40.43
C GLY A 50 11.34 -30.61 -40.36
N THR A 51 10.96 -30.02 -41.50
CA THR A 51 9.94 -28.96 -41.54
C THR A 51 8.56 -29.53 -41.89
N TYR A 52 7.61 -29.44 -40.98
CA TYR A 52 6.24 -29.97 -41.10
C TYR A 52 5.18 -28.91 -40.77
N ALA A 53 4.08 -28.95 -41.52
CA ALA A 53 2.87 -28.20 -41.23
C ALA A 53 1.66 -29.12 -41.25
N ILE A 54 0.84 -29.08 -40.21
CA ILE A 54 -0.47 -29.73 -40.15
C ILE A 54 -1.52 -28.64 -40.10
N ASN A 55 -2.27 -28.55 -41.19
CA ASN A 55 -3.25 -27.53 -41.49
C ASN A 55 -4.65 -28.10 -41.24
N VAL A 56 -5.37 -27.56 -40.25
CA VAL A 56 -6.71 -28.02 -39.88
C VAL A 56 -7.75 -27.06 -40.45
N HIS A 57 -8.64 -27.55 -41.30
CA HIS A 57 -9.60 -26.69 -41.99
C HIS A 57 -10.73 -26.21 -41.06
N ASN A 58 -11.46 -25.19 -41.52
CA ASN A 58 -12.58 -24.61 -40.79
C ASN A 58 -13.63 -25.67 -40.38
N GLY A 59 -14.08 -25.61 -39.12
CA GLY A 59 -15.07 -26.54 -38.57
C GLY A 59 -14.55 -27.97 -38.33
N VAL A 60 -13.27 -28.24 -38.62
CA VAL A 60 -12.67 -29.56 -38.47
C VAL A 60 -11.98 -29.70 -37.13
N THR A 61 -12.18 -30.85 -36.49
CA THR A 61 -11.45 -31.27 -35.29
C THR A 61 -10.55 -32.47 -35.60
N TYR A 62 -9.25 -32.28 -35.40
CA TYR A 62 -8.25 -33.33 -35.51
C TYR A 62 -7.89 -33.85 -34.12
N THR A 63 -8.12 -35.14 -33.85
CA THR A 63 -8.01 -35.69 -32.50
C THR A 63 -6.91 -36.76 -32.43
N TYR A 64 -5.98 -36.60 -31.50
CA TYR A 64 -5.06 -37.65 -31.07
C TYR A 64 -5.57 -38.22 -29.74
N GLN A 65 -5.98 -39.48 -29.74
CA GLN A 65 -6.65 -40.08 -28.60
C GLN A 65 -6.09 -41.45 -28.23
N ASN A 66 -5.85 -41.65 -26.93
CA ASN A 66 -5.40 -42.91 -26.34
C ASN A 66 -4.09 -43.45 -26.95
N SER A 67 -3.26 -42.59 -27.52
CA SER A 67 -1.93 -42.98 -28.00
C SER A 67 -1.03 -43.20 -26.78
N SER A 68 -0.57 -44.44 -26.62
CA SER A 68 0.28 -44.85 -25.51
C SER A 68 1.66 -45.30 -26.01
N TRP A 69 2.74 -44.70 -25.50
CA TRP A 69 4.11 -45.13 -25.84
C TRP A 69 5.01 -45.23 -24.59
N PHE A 70 5.52 -46.44 -24.35
CA PHE A 70 6.44 -46.75 -23.23
C PHE A 70 7.76 -47.40 -23.69
N GLY A 71 8.00 -47.47 -25.00
CA GLY A 71 9.09 -48.24 -25.60
C GLY A 71 10.49 -47.61 -25.49
N ASP A 72 10.58 -46.31 -25.20
CA ASP A 72 11.86 -45.60 -24.97
C ASP A 72 11.69 -44.58 -23.82
N THR A 73 12.81 -44.10 -23.24
CA THR A 73 12.80 -43.13 -22.14
C THR A 73 12.55 -41.69 -22.60
N ASN A 74 12.38 -41.43 -23.91
CA ASN A 74 12.57 -40.10 -24.48
C ASN A 74 11.40 -39.56 -25.33
N GLY A 75 10.31 -40.32 -25.52
CA GLY A 75 9.27 -40.03 -26.51
C GLY A 75 7.88 -39.65 -25.96
N GLY A 76 7.20 -38.75 -26.67
CA GLY A 76 5.79 -38.38 -26.45
C GLY A 76 4.78 -39.40 -26.93
N GLY A 77 3.57 -39.36 -26.37
CA GLY A 77 2.53 -40.40 -26.59
C GLY A 77 1.91 -40.34 -27.98
N ALA A 78 1.63 -39.14 -28.48
CA ALA A 78 1.05 -38.93 -29.82
C ALA A 78 2.10 -38.40 -30.81
N LEU A 79 2.86 -37.37 -30.44
CA LEU A 79 3.83 -36.72 -31.32
C LEU A 79 5.22 -36.65 -30.67
N PHE A 80 6.24 -36.91 -31.47
CA PHE A 80 7.63 -36.69 -31.09
C PHE A 80 8.33 -35.85 -32.15
N VAL A 81 8.64 -34.60 -31.82
CA VAL A 81 9.25 -33.60 -32.70
C VAL A 81 10.73 -33.52 -32.39
N ASN A 82 11.58 -33.91 -33.34
CA ASN A 82 13.02 -33.95 -33.17
C ASN A 82 13.72 -33.11 -34.26
N GLY A 83 14.17 -31.92 -33.88
CA GLY A 83 14.73 -30.91 -34.78
C GLY A 83 13.73 -30.34 -35.78
N GLY A 84 14.15 -29.31 -36.53
CA GLY A 84 13.34 -28.68 -37.58
C GLY A 84 12.22 -27.78 -37.07
N VAL A 85 11.22 -27.51 -37.91
CA VAL A 85 10.09 -26.62 -37.62
C VAL A 85 8.79 -27.41 -37.73
N PHE A 86 7.95 -27.37 -36.71
CA PHE A 86 6.64 -27.99 -36.70
C PHE A 86 5.55 -26.95 -36.46
N THR A 87 4.59 -26.87 -37.38
CA THR A 87 3.41 -26.01 -37.23
C THR A 87 2.16 -26.87 -37.19
N LEU A 88 1.28 -26.59 -36.24
CA LEU A 88 -0.01 -27.27 -36.09
C LEU A 88 -1.06 -26.22 -35.79
N GLY A 89 -2.08 -26.13 -36.63
CA GLY A 89 -3.14 -25.18 -36.39
C GLY A 89 -4.08 -25.00 -37.57
N PRO A 90 -5.00 -24.05 -37.45
CA PRO A 90 -5.94 -23.77 -38.51
C PRO A 90 -5.29 -23.10 -39.73
N VAL A 91 -5.86 -23.35 -40.91
CA VAL A 91 -5.51 -22.63 -42.14
C VAL A 91 -6.12 -21.22 -42.10
N ASP A 92 -5.35 -20.20 -42.47
CA ASP A 92 -5.78 -18.80 -42.64
C ASP A 92 -6.56 -18.19 -41.46
N GLY A 93 -6.22 -18.56 -40.22
CA GLY A 93 -6.91 -18.05 -39.02
C GLY A 93 -8.30 -18.64 -38.79
N GLY A 94 -8.58 -19.79 -39.41
CA GLY A 94 -9.83 -20.52 -39.28
C GLY A 94 -10.13 -21.12 -37.90
N THR A 95 -11.29 -21.77 -37.79
CA THR A 95 -11.82 -22.42 -36.57
C THR A 95 -11.34 -23.87 -36.38
N GLY A 96 -10.50 -24.38 -37.29
CA GLY A 96 -9.94 -25.73 -37.22
C GLY A 96 -9.18 -25.96 -35.93
N ARG A 97 -9.41 -27.11 -35.28
CA ARG A 97 -8.94 -27.39 -33.92
C ARG A 97 -8.20 -28.71 -33.84
N THR A 98 -7.12 -28.78 -33.07
CA THR A 98 -6.50 -30.05 -32.69
C THR A 98 -6.74 -30.40 -31.23
N VAL A 99 -7.07 -31.66 -30.94
CA VAL A 99 -7.36 -32.15 -29.58
C VAL A 99 -6.45 -33.34 -29.26
N PHE A 100 -5.72 -33.28 -28.16
CA PHE A 100 -4.94 -34.38 -27.60
C PHE A 100 -5.62 -34.85 -26.31
N THR A 101 -6.12 -36.08 -26.25
CA THR A 101 -6.87 -36.57 -25.08
C THR A 101 -6.56 -38.02 -24.74
N GLY A 102 -6.38 -38.32 -23.45
CA GLY A 102 -6.13 -39.67 -22.95
C GLY A 102 -4.79 -40.28 -23.42
N ASN A 103 -3.87 -39.47 -23.97
CA ASN A 103 -2.56 -39.96 -24.41
C ASN A 103 -1.66 -40.20 -23.19
N MET A 104 -0.83 -41.24 -23.26
CA MET A 104 0.04 -41.64 -22.15
C MET A 104 1.47 -41.91 -22.62
N ALA A 105 2.45 -41.36 -21.94
CA ALA A 105 3.86 -41.60 -22.24
C ALA A 105 4.75 -41.48 -21.00
N ARG A 106 6.04 -41.78 -21.16
CA ARG A 106 7.04 -41.50 -20.10
C ARG A 106 7.39 -40.02 -20.02
N ARG A 107 7.37 -39.33 -21.16
CA ARG A 107 7.67 -37.90 -21.31
C ARG A 107 6.66 -37.29 -22.26
N GLY A 108 6.05 -36.16 -21.90
CA GLY A 108 5.09 -35.46 -22.76
C GLY A 108 3.91 -36.36 -23.16
N GLY A 109 2.90 -36.46 -22.30
CA GLY A 109 1.80 -37.42 -22.47
C GLY A 109 1.18 -37.37 -23.87
N ALA A 110 1.11 -36.17 -24.46
CA ALA A 110 0.75 -35.97 -25.87
C ALA A 110 1.97 -35.72 -26.76
N ILE A 111 2.80 -34.72 -26.45
CA ILE A 111 3.85 -34.22 -27.35
C ILE A 111 5.18 -34.13 -26.61
N THR A 112 6.24 -34.58 -27.25
CA THR A 112 7.62 -34.28 -26.81
C THR A 112 8.37 -33.55 -27.91
N ILE A 113 9.03 -32.45 -27.56
CA ILE A 113 9.77 -31.57 -28.48
C ILE A 113 11.24 -31.59 -28.05
N THR A 114 12.15 -31.87 -28.97
CA THR A 114 13.58 -32.02 -28.67
C THR A 114 14.45 -31.66 -29.87
N GLY A 115 15.77 -31.69 -29.69
CA GLY A 115 16.73 -31.55 -30.78
C GLY A 115 16.79 -30.14 -31.38
N GLY A 116 16.42 -29.11 -30.62
CA GLY A 116 16.39 -27.72 -31.09
C GLY A 116 15.22 -27.43 -32.03
N ALA A 117 14.16 -28.23 -31.97
CA ALA A 117 12.97 -28.02 -32.77
C ALA A 117 12.23 -26.72 -32.40
N ILE A 118 11.59 -26.10 -33.38
CA ILE A 118 10.66 -24.99 -33.20
C ILE A 118 9.24 -25.51 -33.46
N ALA A 119 8.42 -25.60 -32.44
CA ALA A 119 7.02 -26.00 -32.54
C ALA A 119 6.10 -24.80 -32.33
N SER A 120 5.16 -24.55 -33.25
CA SER A 120 4.12 -23.53 -33.10
C SER A 120 2.75 -24.18 -33.21
N LEU A 121 2.00 -24.20 -32.11
CA LEU A 121 0.69 -24.84 -32.01
C LEU A 121 -0.39 -23.78 -31.77
N THR A 122 -1.41 -23.75 -32.63
CA THR A 122 -2.50 -22.76 -32.58
C THR A 122 -3.86 -23.45 -32.52
N ASN A 123 -4.77 -22.96 -31.67
CA ASN A 123 -6.11 -23.54 -31.46
C ASN A 123 -6.06 -25.03 -31.11
N VAL A 124 -5.30 -25.35 -30.07
CA VAL A 124 -5.06 -26.73 -29.61
C VAL A 124 -5.65 -26.96 -28.23
N ARG A 125 -6.12 -28.17 -27.98
CA ARG A 125 -6.64 -28.58 -26.67
C ARG A 125 -5.94 -29.83 -26.19
N PHE A 126 -5.52 -29.84 -24.94
CA PHE A 126 -4.95 -30.98 -24.24
C PHE A 126 -5.87 -31.39 -23.09
N GLY A 127 -6.59 -32.51 -23.27
CA GLY A 127 -7.59 -33.02 -22.35
C GLY A 127 -9.01 -32.53 -22.66
N THR A 128 -9.99 -32.92 -21.83
CA THR A 128 -11.39 -32.48 -21.96
C THR A 128 -12.04 -32.18 -20.60
N LEU A 129 -13.03 -31.28 -20.60
CA LEU A 129 -13.84 -30.97 -19.42
C LEU A 129 -14.91 -32.04 -19.14
N SER A 130 -15.35 -32.78 -20.16
CA SER A 130 -16.44 -33.75 -20.05
C SER A 130 -16.07 -35.04 -19.33
N ASN A 131 -14.78 -35.41 -19.30
CA ASN A 131 -14.32 -36.66 -18.68
C ASN A 131 -13.05 -36.45 -17.85
N ALA A 132 -13.11 -36.77 -16.56
CA ALA A 132 -11.99 -36.60 -15.62
C ALA A 132 -10.77 -37.48 -15.95
N SER A 133 -10.97 -38.59 -16.65
CA SER A 133 -9.93 -39.54 -17.04
C SER A 133 -9.31 -39.27 -18.42
N SER A 134 -9.71 -38.17 -19.07
CA SER A 134 -9.36 -37.85 -20.46
C SER A 134 -8.17 -36.89 -20.62
N GLY A 135 -7.58 -36.44 -19.51
CA GLY A 135 -6.34 -35.66 -19.53
C GLY A 135 -5.18 -36.50 -20.07
N ASN A 136 -4.21 -35.83 -20.71
CA ASN A 136 -2.97 -36.50 -21.08
C ASN A 136 -2.15 -36.78 -19.81
N ARG A 137 -1.46 -37.91 -19.78
CA ARG A 137 -0.80 -38.40 -18.58
C ARG A 137 0.64 -38.80 -18.85
N THR A 138 1.54 -38.46 -17.93
CA THR A 138 2.89 -39.04 -17.91
C THR A 138 3.14 -39.92 -16.72
N ILE A 139 3.82 -41.04 -16.95
CA ILE A 139 4.22 -41.99 -15.90
C ILE A 139 5.75 -42.00 -15.82
N GLY A 140 6.27 -41.39 -14.76
CA GLY A 140 7.65 -41.60 -14.34
C GLY A 140 8.71 -40.83 -15.10
N ASP A 141 8.44 -39.56 -15.47
CA ASP A 141 9.52 -38.61 -15.68
C ASP A 141 9.04 -37.15 -15.83
N HIS A 142 8.27 -36.76 -16.87
CA HIS A 142 8.19 -35.32 -17.24
C HIS A 142 6.93 -34.90 -18.03
N GLY A 143 6.22 -33.83 -17.63
CA GLY A 143 5.28 -33.06 -18.48
C GLY A 143 3.97 -33.78 -18.84
N GLY A 144 2.87 -33.50 -18.16
CA GLY A 144 1.63 -34.27 -18.31
C GLY A 144 1.03 -34.25 -19.73
N ALA A 145 1.12 -33.12 -20.44
CA ALA A 145 0.76 -33.03 -21.85
C ALA A 145 1.97 -32.87 -22.76
N ILE A 146 2.88 -31.95 -22.42
CA ILE A 146 4.02 -31.57 -23.26
C ILE A 146 5.31 -31.63 -22.46
N ASP A 147 6.34 -32.23 -23.06
CA ASP A 147 7.72 -32.15 -22.56
C ASP A 147 8.59 -31.41 -23.58
N LEU A 148 9.17 -30.29 -23.16
CA LEU A 148 10.05 -29.44 -23.97
C LEU A 148 11.51 -29.77 -23.65
N VAL A 149 12.00 -30.86 -24.21
CA VAL A 149 13.32 -31.42 -23.95
C VAL A 149 14.42 -30.62 -24.67
N ALA A 150 15.59 -30.59 -24.02
CA ALA A 150 16.82 -29.83 -24.27
C ALA A 150 17.25 -29.57 -25.74
N ASN A 151 18.23 -28.66 -25.86
CA ASN A 151 18.88 -28.10 -27.07
C ASN A 151 18.26 -26.80 -27.61
N ASN A 152 17.77 -25.92 -26.72
CA ASN A 152 17.16 -24.64 -27.11
C ASN A 152 15.91 -24.78 -28.00
N SER A 153 15.16 -25.87 -27.82
CA SER A 153 13.87 -26.07 -28.45
C SER A 153 12.92 -24.93 -28.07
N THR A 154 12.10 -24.50 -29.03
CA THR A 154 11.12 -23.42 -28.86
C THR A 154 9.72 -23.99 -29.01
N LEU A 155 8.84 -23.67 -28.07
CA LEU A 155 7.41 -23.95 -28.14
C LEU A 155 6.65 -22.63 -28.09
N ILE A 156 5.84 -22.39 -29.12
CA ILE A 156 4.91 -21.26 -29.18
C ILE A 156 3.50 -21.82 -29.17
N LEU A 157 2.69 -21.37 -28.21
CA LEU A 157 1.29 -21.73 -28.04
C LEU A 157 0.43 -20.50 -28.24
N ARG A 158 -0.62 -20.62 -29.05
CA ARG A 158 -1.63 -19.58 -29.25
C ARG A 158 -3.02 -20.18 -29.12
N ASN A 159 -3.87 -19.61 -28.27
CA ASN A 159 -5.21 -20.13 -28.03
C ASN A 159 -5.17 -21.63 -27.68
N ALA A 160 -4.34 -21.99 -26.69
CA ALA A 160 -4.18 -23.36 -26.22
C ALA A 160 -4.98 -23.59 -24.92
N GLU A 161 -5.65 -24.72 -24.83
CA GLU A 161 -6.43 -25.11 -23.64
C GLU A 161 -5.84 -26.38 -23.01
N PHE A 162 -5.56 -26.36 -21.71
CA PHE A 162 -5.04 -27.50 -20.96
C PHE A 162 -5.96 -27.87 -19.82
N TYR A 163 -6.61 -29.03 -19.91
CA TYR A 163 -7.55 -29.52 -18.90
C TYR A 163 -7.11 -30.87 -18.34
N ARG A 164 -7.01 -30.94 -17.01
CA ARG A 164 -6.81 -32.19 -16.25
C ARG A 164 -5.61 -33.01 -16.71
N ASN A 165 -4.60 -32.39 -17.32
CA ASN A 165 -3.36 -33.09 -17.66
C ASN A 165 -2.63 -33.44 -16.36
N VAL A 166 -1.98 -34.61 -16.33
CA VAL A 166 -1.38 -35.14 -15.11
C VAL A 166 0.05 -35.59 -15.38
N SER A 167 0.98 -35.05 -14.59
CA SER A 167 2.29 -35.67 -14.42
C SER A 167 2.35 -36.36 -13.06
N GLU A 168 2.77 -37.61 -13.04
CA GLU A 168 2.95 -38.35 -11.80
C GLU A 168 4.30 -39.05 -11.73
N ARG A 169 4.87 -39.07 -10.52
CA ARG A 169 6.01 -39.91 -10.20
C ARG A 169 5.54 -41.36 -10.12
N GLY A 170 6.09 -42.23 -10.98
CA GLY A 170 5.71 -43.64 -11.07
C GLY A 170 6.92 -44.58 -11.12
N VAL A 171 6.70 -45.83 -10.69
CA VAL A 171 7.63 -46.95 -10.90
C VAL A 171 7.47 -47.44 -12.33
N SER A 172 8.55 -47.51 -13.11
CA SER A 172 8.47 -48.12 -14.45
C SER A 172 8.25 -49.62 -14.33
N PRO A 173 7.55 -50.27 -15.27
CA PRO A 173 7.62 -51.73 -15.40
C PRO A 173 9.08 -52.15 -15.61
N GLY A 174 9.73 -52.68 -14.57
CA GLY A 174 11.12 -53.18 -14.62
C GLY A 174 12.23 -52.20 -14.20
N SER A 175 11.96 -51.00 -13.67
CA SER A 175 12.99 -50.15 -13.08
C SER A 175 12.57 -49.55 -11.73
N ALA A 176 13.54 -49.29 -10.85
CA ALA A 176 13.30 -48.52 -9.62
C ALA A 176 12.73 -47.12 -9.96
N ALA A 177 11.98 -46.53 -9.02
CA ALA A 177 11.41 -45.20 -9.19
C ALA A 177 12.51 -44.16 -9.48
N THR A 178 12.55 -43.66 -10.70
CA THR A 178 13.42 -42.57 -11.15
C THR A 178 12.52 -41.46 -11.70
N GLY A 179 12.76 -40.20 -11.35
CA GLY A 179 12.03 -39.02 -11.88
C GLY A 179 11.09 -38.33 -10.88
N GLY A 180 10.59 -37.13 -11.20
CA GLY A 180 9.62 -36.38 -10.39
C GLY A 180 8.43 -35.91 -11.22
N GLY A 181 7.21 -35.84 -10.63
CA GLY A 181 5.99 -35.50 -11.36
C GLY A 181 5.91 -34.00 -11.67
N PHE A 182 6.72 -33.51 -12.60
CA PHE A 182 6.88 -32.08 -12.86
C PHE A 182 6.07 -31.62 -14.07
N GLY A 183 5.42 -30.47 -13.94
CA GLY A 183 4.70 -29.83 -15.05
C GLY A 183 3.45 -30.60 -15.40
N GLY A 184 2.36 -30.40 -14.67
CA GLY A 184 1.11 -31.15 -14.92
C GLY A 184 0.58 -30.96 -16.34
N ALA A 185 0.86 -29.82 -16.98
CA ALA A 185 0.65 -29.63 -18.41
C ALA A 185 1.98 -29.64 -19.18
N ILE A 186 2.91 -28.76 -18.85
CA ILE A 186 4.15 -28.52 -19.60
C ILE A 186 5.35 -28.65 -18.67
N TYR A 187 6.37 -29.37 -19.11
CA TYR A 187 7.66 -29.43 -18.40
C TYR A 187 8.83 -28.99 -19.28
N ILE A 188 9.78 -28.30 -18.65
CA ILE A 188 11.05 -27.83 -19.24
C ILE A 188 12.20 -28.39 -18.38
N PRO A 189 12.81 -29.55 -18.73
CA PRO A 189 13.85 -30.20 -17.94
C PRO A 189 15.14 -29.41 -17.85
N ASN A 190 15.52 -28.71 -18.93
CA ASN A 190 16.83 -28.09 -19.10
C ASN A 190 16.67 -26.67 -19.69
N SER A 191 17.12 -26.45 -20.93
CA SER A 191 16.92 -25.19 -21.66
C SER A 191 15.73 -25.26 -22.62
N GLY A 192 15.09 -24.12 -22.85
CA GLY A 192 14.00 -23.99 -23.81
C GLY A 192 13.40 -22.58 -23.80
N ILE A 193 12.72 -22.24 -24.89
CA ILE A 193 11.89 -21.05 -24.98
C ILE A 193 10.44 -21.51 -25.02
N LEU A 194 9.65 -21.07 -24.04
CA LEU A 194 8.21 -21.26 -24.02
C LEU A 194 7.54 -19.89 -24.19
N GLU A 195 6.69 -19.78 -25.20
CA GLU A 195 5.89 -18.59 -25.46
C GLU A 195 4.41 -18.99 -25.51
N VAL A 196 3.56 -18.34 -24.72
CA VAL A 196 2.15 -18.67 -24.57
C VAL A 196 1.31 -17.42 -24.72
N HIS A 197 0.31 -17.48 -25.60
CA HIS A 197 -0.63 -16.39 -25.86
C HIS A 197 -2.08 -16.87 -25.75
N ASP A 198 -2.94 -16.05 -25.17
CA ASP A 198 -4.41 -16.21 -25.22
C ASP A 198 -4.88 -17.60 -24.78
N SER A 199 -4.20 -18.19 -23.80
CA SER A 199 -4.35 -19.61 -23.45
C SER A 199 -4.99 -19.80 -22.09
N THR A 200 -5.41 -21.03 -21.80
CA THR A 200 -6.04 -21.38 -20.52
C THR A 200 -5.48 -22.70 -19.99
N PHE A 201 -5.03 -22.69 -18.74
CA PHE A 201 -4.64 -23.86 -17.98
C PHE A 201 -5.67 -24.10 -16.86
N GLY A 202 -6.57 -25.04 -17.08
CA GLY A 202 -7.74 -25.30 -16.23
C GLY A 202 -8.98 -24.51 -16.68
N SER A 203 -10.06 -24.56 -15.91
CA SER A 203 -11.31 -23.85 -16.25
C SER A 203 -12.11 -23.47 -15.00
N LEU A 204 -12.82 -22.35 -15.04
CA LEU A 204 -13.94 -22.06 -14.16
C LEU A 204 -15.18 -22.85 -14.63
N ALA A 205 -15.17 -24.18 -14.55
CA ALA A 205 -16.35 -24.95 -14.95
C ALA A 205 -17.30 -25.11 -13.74
N GLN A 206 -18.44 -24.41 -13.84
CA GLN A 206 -19.54 -24.21 -12.87
C GLN A 206 -19.38 -22.97 -11.98
N ALA A 207 -20.51 -22.35 -11.62
CA ALA A 207 -20.59 -21.12 -10.83
C ALA A 207 -19.99 -21.34 -9.44
N ASP A 208 -18.68 -21.25 -9.33
CA ASP A 208 -18.02 -21.06 -8.06
C ASP A 208 -18.51 -19.72 -7.51
N PRO A 209 -19.12 -19.70 -6.31
CA PRO A 209 -19.49 -18.44 -5.69
C PRO A 209 -18.22 -17.59 -5.59
N MET A 210 -18.32 -16.32 -6.00
CA MET A 210 -17.22 -15.33 -6.01
C MET A 210 -16.56 -15.13 -4.63
N ASP A 211 -17.06 -15.80 -3.61
CA ASP A 211 -16.54 -15.80 -2.27
C ASP A 211 -16.65 -17.23 -1.70
N PHE A 212 -15.54 -17.99 -1.78
CA PHE A 212 -15.40 -19.35 -1.23
C PHE A 212 -15.80 -19.43 0.26
N PHE A 213 -15.87 -18.29 0.97
CA PHE A 213 -16.15 -18.22 2.40
C PHE A 213 -17.59 -17.87 2.75
N SER A 214 -18.39 -17.34 1.81
CA SER A 214 -19.79 -16.97 2.09
C SER A 214 -20.77 -18.16 2.01
N THR A 215 -20.43 -19.24 1.30
CA THR A 215 -21.39 -20.34 1.02
C THR A 215 -21.01 -21.70 1.60
N GLY A 216 -20.02 -21.78 2.50
CA GLY A 216 -19.68 -23.05 3.17
C GLY A 216 -19.27 -24.18 2.21
N TRP A 217 -18.79 -23.84 1.00
CA TRP A 217 -18.37 -24.82 0.02
C TRP A 217 -16.97 -25.33 0.37
N THR A 218 -16.90 -26.56 0.88
CA THR A 218 -15.64 -27.28 1.12
C THR A 218 -15.31 -28.10 -0.13
N PRO A 219 -14.27 -27.77 -0.91
CA PRO A 219 -13.75 -28.73 -1.88
C PRO A 219 -13.36 -30.01 -1.09
N ALA A 220 -13.64 -31.20 -1.60
CA ALA A 220 -13.32 -32.44 -0.88
C ALA A 220 -11.80 -32.71 -0.97
N VAL A 221 -11.06 -32.08 -0.07
CA VAL A 221 -9.59 -31.99 -0.13
C VAL A 221 -8.84 -33.30 0.19
N ASN A 222 -9.57 -34.41 0.34
CA ASN A 222 -9.06 -35.75 0.65
C ASN A 222 -9.17 -36.77 -0.49
N ALA A 223 -9.50 -36.38 -1.73
CA ALA A 223 -9.52 -37.35 -2.82
C ALA A 223 -8.09 -37.81 -3.17
N ALA A 224 -7.68 -38.91 -2.55
CA ALA A 224 -6.64 -39.77 -3.06
C ALA A 224 -6.91 -40.04 -4.54
N ALA A 225 -5.99 -39.58 -5.40
CA ALA A 225 -5.72 -39.97 -6.79
C ALA A 225 -6.86 -40.21 -7.81
N GLY A 226 -8.15 -40.19 -7.48
CA GLY A 226 -9.19 -40.82 -8.33
C GLY A 226 -10.36 -39.96 -8.77
N THR A 227 -10.93 -39.09 -7.92
CA THR A 227 -12.30 -38.58 -8.15
C THR A 227 -12.51 -37.07 -8.06
N ASP A 228 -11.54 -36.28 -7.58
CA ASP A 228 -11.74 -34.83 -7.33
C ASP A 228 -10.64 -33.95 -7.94
N ARG A 229 -10.30 -34.19 -9.21
CA ARG A 229 -9.21 -33.45 -9.89
C ARG A 229 -9.59 -32.02 -10.34
N GLY A 230 -10.78 -31.54 -10.02
CA GLY A 230 -11.30 -30.26 -10.54
C GLY A 230 -11.17 -30.20 -12.07
N THR A 231 -10.95 -29.01 -12.61
CA THR A 231 -10.69 -28.76 -14.04
C THR A 231 -9.21 -28.53 -14.36
N GLY A 232 -8.40 -28.18 -13.35
CA GLY A 232 -7.00 -27.79 -13.48
C GLY A 232 -6.04 -28.95 -13.76
N ASN A 233 -4.80 -28.62 -14.09
CA ASN A 233 -3.72 -29.57 -14.35
C ASN A 233 -3.00 -29.97 -13.05
N TRP A 234 -2.47 -31.19 -12.99
CA TRP A 234 -1.97 -31.80 -11.76
C TRP A 234 -0.54 -32.32 -11.89
N ALA A 235 0.30 -31.92 -10.93
CA ALA A 235 1.63 -32.46 -10.70
C ALA A 235 1.62 -33.26 -9.38
N ILE A 236 1.70 -34.58 -9.46
CA ILE A 236 1.69 -35.48 -8.29
C ILE A 236 3.12 -35.92 -7.97
N ASP A 237 3.54 -35.72 -6.72
CA ASP A 237 4.91 -35.95 -6.25
C ASP A 237 5.95 -35.14 -7.08
N GLY A 238 5.58 -33.89 -7.37
CA GLY A 238 6.42 -32.92 -8.05
C GLY A 238 5.84 -31.51 -8.04
N ARG A 239 6.29 -30.69 -8.98
CA ARG A 239 6.22 -29.23 -8.96
C ARG A 239 5.56 -28.70 -10.22
N GLY A 240 4.93 -27.53 -10.14
CA GLY A 240 4.32 -26.85 -11.29
C GLY A 240 3.09 -27.58 -11.79
N GLY A 241 1.94 -27.35 -11.15
CA GLY A 241 0.70 -28.03 -11.55
C GLY A 241 0.30 -27.76 -13.00
N ALA A 242 0.65 -26.60 -13.55
CA ALA A 242 0.59 -26.33 -14.99
C ALA A 242 1.97 -26.44 -15.64
N ILE A 243 2.92 -25.59 -15.25
CA ILE A 243 4.22 -25.44 -15.91
C ILE A 243 5.33 -25.65 -14.88
N ALA A 244 6.33 -26.47 -15.19
CA ALA A 244 7.54 -26.54 -14.38
C ALA A 244 8.80 -26.45 -15.22
N SER A 245 9.81 -25.77 -14.68
CA SER A 245 11.14 -25.62 -15.26
C SER A 245 12.22 -25.88 -14.22
N GLN A 246 13.07 -26.86 -14.48
CA GLN A 246 14.05 -27.38 -13.51
C GLN A 246 15.47 -27.50 -14.05
N GLY A 247 15.74 -26.89 -15.20
CA GLY A 247 17.06 -26.90 -15.80
C GLY A 247 18.07 -26.05 -15.05
N ASN A 248 19.32 -26.53 -15.01
CA ASN A 248 20.46 -25.69 -14.62
C ASN A 248 20.87 -24.71 -15.73
N VAL A 249 20.33 -24.88 -16.95
CA VAL A 249 20.58 -24.05 -18.12
C VAL A 249 19.44 -23.06 -18.30
N ALA A 250 19.72 -21.89 -18.86
CA ALA A 250 18.73 -20.84 -18.95
C ALA A 250 17.49 -21.23 -19.77
N ALA A 251 16.33 -21.02 -19.16
CA ALA A 251 15.03 -21.14 -19.81
C ALA A 251 14.33 -19.77 -19.79
N ARG A 252 13.64 -19.45 -20.89
CA ARG A 252 12.82 -18.24 -21.02
C ARG A 252 11.37 -18.64 -21.20
N ILE A 253 10.52 -18.18 -20.29
CA ILE A 253 9.08 -18.39 -20.31
C ILE A 253 8.43 -17.03 -20.50
N SER A 254 7.61 -16.88 -21.54
CA SER A 254 6.86 -15.67 -21.85
C SER A 254 5.39 -16.03 -21.97
N ILE A 255 4.54 -15.43 -21.14
CA ILE A 255 3.12 -15.74 -21.03
C ILE A 255 2.34 -14.43 -21.15
N TYR A 256 1.38 -14.39 -22.06
CA TYR A 256 0.58 -13.21 -22.36
C TYR A 256 -0.90 -13.59 -22.36
N ASN A 257 -1.74 -12.75 -21.74
CA ASN A 257 -3.20 -12.90 -21.72
C ASN A 257 -3.67 -14.34 -21.42
N THR A 258 -3.14 -14.94 -20.36
CA THR A 258 -3.34 -16.37 -20.08
C THR A 258 -3.94 -16.56 -18.69
N GLN A 259 -4.81 -17.55 -18.56
CA GLN A 259 -5.53 -17.82 -17.32
C GLN A 259 -5.12 -19.17 -16.73
N PHE A 260 -4.79 -19.19 -15.44
CA PHE A 260 -4.42 -20.38 -14.67
C PHE A 260 -5.46 -20.64 -13.58
N TYR A 261 -6.32 -21.61 -13.80
CA TYR A 261 -7.39 -22.01 -12.89
C TYR A 261 -7.10 -23.35 -12.22
N HIS A 262 -7.10 -23.34 -10.89
CA HIS A 262 -7.14 -24.57 -10.08
C HIS A 262 -6.05 -25.61 -10.38
N ASN A 263 -4.91 -25.17 -10.92
CA ASN A 263 -3.77 -26.05 -11.12
C ASN A 263 -3.21 -26.44 -9.77
N THR A 264 -2.81 -27.70 -9.64
CA THR A 264 -2.42 -28.28 -8.35
C THR A 264 -1.09 -29.00 -8.44
N ALA A 265 -0.16 -28.63 -7.58
CA ALA A 265 1.03 -29.41 -7.27
C ALA A 265 0.82 -30.06 -5.89
N ALA A 266 0.91 -31.38 -5.81
CA ALA A 266 0.59 -32.12 -4.60
C ALA A 266 1.64 -33.17 -4.26
N ARG A 267 2.00 -33.23 -2.98
CA ARG A 267 2.70 -34.37 -2.39
C ARG A 267 1.81 -35.60 -2.47
N GLY A 268 2.29 -36.63 -3.14
CA GLY A 268 1.64 -37.93 -3.29
C GLY A 268 2.27 -38.97 -2.36
N ALA A 269 2.11 -40.25 -2.72
CA ALA A 269 2.55 -41.38 -1.90
C ALA A 269 4.08 -41.48 -1.76
N LEU A 270 4.83 -40.85 -2.66
CA LEU A 270 6.29 -40.89 -2.69
C LEU A 270 6.93 -39.73 -1.92
N ASN A 271 6.13 -38.97 -1.16
CA ASN A 271 6.56 -37.97 -0.20
C ASN A 271 7.37 -36.79 -0.79
N ALA A 272 7.31 -36.54 -2.10
CA ALA A 272 7.99 -35.41 -2.73
C ALA A 272 7.17 -34.10 -2.57
N ASN A 273 7.86 -32.97 -2.48
CA ASN A 273 7.21 -31.67 -2.23
C ASN A 273 6.32 -31.23 -3.41
N GLY A 274 5.10 -30.82 -3.10
CA GLY A 274 4.13 -30.26 -4.05
C GLY A 274 4.26 -28.74 -4.17
N ASP A 275 5.26 -28.25 -4.91
CA ASP A 275 5.58 -26.81 -4.98
C ASP A 275 5.08 -26.16 -6.28
N GLY A 276 4.60 -24.91 -6.23
CA GLY A 276 4.18 -24.15 -7.43
C GLY A 276 2.89 -24.70 -8.03
N GLY A 277 1.73 -24.32 -7.51
CA GLY A 277 0.46 -24.90 -7.97
C GLY A 277 0.16 -24.62 -9.44
N ALA A 278 0.55 -23.47 -9.97
CA ALA A 278 0.54 -23.20 -11.40
C ALA A 278 1.94 -23.34 -12.02
N ILE A 279 2.89 -22.52 -11.59
CA ILE A 279 4.23 -22.42 -12.18
C ILE A 279 5.29 -22.72 -11.12
N ALA A 280 6.27 -23.56 -11.46
CA ALA A 280 7.45 -23.81 -10.62
C ALA A 280 8.76 -23.62 -11.39
N LEU A 281 9.65 -22.80 -10.83
CA LEU A 281 10.98 -22.48 -11.33
C LEU A 281 11.97 -22.81 -10.20
N SER A 282 12.87 -23.77 -10.38
CA SER A 282 13.63 -24.28 -9.21
C SER A 282 15.10 -24.63 -9.43
N ALA A 283 15.71 -24.21 -10.53
CA ALA A 283 17.14 -24.43 -10.78
C ALA A 283 17.70 -23.45 -11.81
N GLY A 284 19.03 -23.28 -11.84
CA GLY A 284 19.71 -22.46 -12.84
C GLY A 284 19.24 -21.00 -12.92
N THR A 285 19.63 -20.33 -14.00
CA THR A 285 19.17 -18.97 -14.32
C THR A 285 17.88 -19.04 -15.11
N GLN A 286 16.75 -18.61 -14.56
CA GLN A 286 15.48 -18.64 -15.31
C GLN A 286 14.84 -17.26 -15.39
N GLN A 287 14.16 -17.01 -16.50
CA GLN A 287 13.38 -15.80 -16.68
C GLN A 287 11.95 -16.15 -17.06
N ALA A 288 11.00 -15.66 -16.27
CA ALA A 288 9.58 -15.73 -16.58
C ALA A 288 9.04 -14.31 -16.75
N THR A 289 8.42 -14.02 -17.89
CA THR A 289 7.68 -12.78 -18.15
C THR A 289 6.22 -13.14 -18.33
N ILE A 290 5.36 -12.56 -17.50
CA ILE A 290 3.93 -12.87 -17.45
C ILE A 290 3.17 -11.55 -17.50
N GLU A 291 2.33 -11.37 -18.51
CA GLU A 291 1.61 -10.12 -18.74
C GLU A 291 0.10 -10.37 -18.90
N ASP A 292 -0.71 -9.47 -18.35
CA ASP A 292 -2.18 -9.45 -18.47
C ASP A 292 -2.84 -10.82 -18.15
N SER A 293 -2.30 -11.51 -17.15
CA SER A 293 -2.66 -12.91 -16.85
C SER A 293 -3.33 -13.03 -15.48
N LEU A 294 -4.09 -14.12 -15.30
CA LEU A 294 -4.83 -14.39 -14.07
C LEU A 294 -4.40 -15.72 -13.45
N PHE A 295 -4.06 -15.70 -12.16
CA PHE A 295 -3.86 -16.89 -11.34
C PHE A 295 -4.98 -16.99 -10.33
N TYR A 296 -5.91 -17.91 -10.56
CA TYR A 296 -7.08 -18.09 -9.73
C TYR A 296 -7.15 -19.50 -9.12
N GLY A 297 -7.20 -19.57 -7.80
CA GLY A 297 -7.51 -20.83 -7.11
C GLY A 297 -6.46 -21.92 -7.26
N ASN A 298 -5.20 -21.59 -7.60
CA ASN A 298 -4.12 -22.57 -7.77
C ASN A 298 -3.59 -23.03 -6.41
N ARG A 299 -3.10 -24.28 -6.34
CA ARG A 299 -2.86 -24.96 -5.06
C ARG A 299 -1.52 -25.66 -4.99
N SER A 300 -0.77 -25.38 -3.92
CA SER A 300 0.41 -26.14 -3.49
C SER A 300 0.05 -26.94 -2.24
N ARG A 301 0.17 -28.27 -2.31
CA ARG A 301 -0.19 -29.21 -1.23
C ARG A 301 1.00 -30.06 -0.79
N GLY A 302 1.27 -30.04 0.51
CA GLY A 302 2.36 -30.81 1.13
C GLY A 302 3.77 -30.42 0.68
N GLY A 303 3.94 -29.23 0.08
CA GLY A 303 5.22 -28.64 -0.31
C GLY A 303 5.63 -27.44 0.55
N LEU A 304 6.73 -26.78 0.16
CA LEU A 304 7.24 -25.55 0.77
C LEU A 304 6.28 -24.37 0.59
N GLY A 305 5.49 -24.35 -0.48
CA GLY A 305 4.39 -23.41 -0.76
C GLY A 305 4.72 -22.37 -1.83
N GLY A 306 3.72 -21.62 -2.33
CA GLY A 306 3.73 -20.89 -3.61
C GLY A 306 2.56 -21.39 -4.46
N GLY A 307 1.33 -21.17 -4.00
CA GLY A 307 0.12 -21.77 -4.59
C GLY A 307 -0.08 -21.43 -6.07
N ALA A 308 0.35 -20.25 -6.50
CA ALA A 308 0.46 -19.92 -7.93
C ALA A 308 1.89 -20.15 -8.45
N ILE A 309 2.86 -19.38 -7.95
CA ILE A 309 4.23 -19.35 -8.46
C ILE A 309 5.21 -19.77 -7.36
N TYR A 310 6.09 -20.70 -7.68
CA TYR A 310 7.23 -21.11 -6.87
C TYR A 310 8.53 -20.77 -7.60
N ALA A 311 9.39 -19.95 -6.98
CA ALA A 311 10.71 -19.58 -7.49
C ALA A 311 11.77 -19.87 -6.42
N ASP A 312 12.69 -20.79 -6.72
CA ASP A 312 13.64 -21.34 -5.74
C ASP A 312 15.07 -21.38 -6.29
N ASN A 313 15.60 -20.20 -6.59
CA ASN A 313 16.99 -19.98 -6.95
C ASN A 313 17.32 -18.48 -6.95
N PRO A 314 18.52 -18.06 -6.49
CA PRO A 314 18.95 -16.66 -6.56
C PRO A 314 19.05 -16.08 -7.97
N ASN A 315 19.15 -16.91 -9.01
CA ASN A 315 19.27 -16.46 -10.41
C ASN A 315 17.93 -16.46 -11.16
N ILE A 316 16.81 -16.66 -10.48
CA ILE A 316 15.48 -16.58 -11.09
C ILE A 316 14.99 -15.13 -11.07
N VAL A 317 14.50 -14.68 -12.22
CA VAL A 317 13.80 -13.41 -12.37
C VAL A 317 12.39 -13.65 -12.91
N VAL A 318 11.38 -13.26 -12.14
CA VAL A 318 9.98 -13.24 -12.57
C VAL A 318 9.57 -11.80 -12.81
N ARG A 319 8.97 -11.52 -13.97
CA ARG A 319 8.39 -10.23 -14.34
C ARG A 319 6.89 -10.44 -14.50
N LEU A 320 6.12 -9.67 -13.75
CA LEU A 320 4.66 -9.73 -13.68
C LEU A 320 4.17 -8.35 -14.08
N LYS A 321 3.47 -8.24 -15.20
CA LYS A 321 2.84 -6.99 -15.61
C LYS A 321 1.34 -7.20 -15.66
N ASP A 322 0.59 -6.35 -14.96
CA ASP A 322 -0.88 -6.39 -14.99
C ASP A 322 -1.46 -7.79 -14.71
N THR A 323 -0.74 -8.55 -13.89
CA THR A 323 -1.05 -9.94 -13.54
C THR A 323 -1.76 -9.98 -12.20
N VAL A 324 -2.86 -10.75 -12.12
CA VAL A 324 -3.75 -10.83 -10.96
C VAL A 324 -3.61 -12.16 -10.23
N PHE A 325 -3.54 -12.12 -8.91
CA PHE A 325 -3.52 -13.30 -8.03
C PHE A 325 -4.74 -13.29 -7.12
N THR A 326 -5.61 -14.29 -7.28
CA THR A 326 -6.83 -14.40 -6.50
C THR A 326 -7.01 -15.82 -5.96
N ASN A 327 -7.34 -15.95 -4.68
CA ASN A 327 -7.69 -17.22 -4.03
C ASN A 327 -6.63 -18.34 -4.18
N ASN A 328 -5.34 -18.01 -4.35
CA ASN A 328 -4.29 -19.01 -4.44
C ASN A 328 -3.91 -19.53 -3.05
N ILE A 329 -3.62 -20.84 -2.95
CA ILE A 329 -3.55 -21.54 -1.67
C ILE A 329 -2.26 -22.34 -1.57
N ALA A 330 -1.56 -22.19 -0.44
CA ALA A 330 -0.45 -23.05 -0.07
C ALA A 330 -0.67 -23.68 1.32
N THR A 331 -0.43 -24.98 1.45
CA THR A 331 -0.27 -25.63 2.76
C THR A 331 1.15 -25.48 3.34
N GLY A 332 2.00 -24.74 2.62
CA GLY A 332 3.32 -24.26 3.04
C GLY A 332 3.28 -22.74 3.20
N ASN A 333 4.28 -22.05 2.69
CA ASN A 333 4.47 -20.61 2.70
C ASN A 333 4.18 -19.99 1.33
N GLY A 334 3.70 -18.75 1.25
CA GLY A 334 3.43 -18.08 -0.02
C GLY A 334 2.14 -18.59 -0.66
N GLY A 335 0.98 -18.04 -0.28
CA GLY A 335 -0.30 -18.47 -0.85
C GLY A 335 -0.34 -18.27 -2.36
N ALA A 336 0.06 -17.09 -2.85
CA ALA A 336 0.28 -16.87 -4.27
C ALA A 336 1.73 -17.17 -4.69
N ILE A 337 2.70 -16.48 -4.10
CA ILE A 337 4.09 -16.50 -4.54
C ILE A 337 5.02 -16.96 -3.42
N TYR A 338 5.91 -17.89 -3.74
CA TYR A 338 7.06 -18.22 -2.91
C TYR A 338 8.35 -17.89 -3.64
N LEU A 339 9.23 -17.15 -2.98
CA LEU A 339 10.48 -16.67 -3.54
C LEU A 339 11.65 -17.00 -2.59
N SER A 340 12.52 -17.91 -3.00
CA SER A 340 13.73 -18.32 -2.27
C SER A 340 14.96 -17.82 -3.02
N GLY A 341 15.42 -16.63 -2.61
CA GLY A 341 16.34 -15.80 -3.39
C GLY A 341 15.70 -15.26 -4.68
N GLY A 342 16.49 -14.57 -5.50
CA GLY A 342 16.05 -14.12 -6.82
C GLY A 342 15.28 -12.82 -6.81
N THR A 343 14.60 -12.52 -7.90
CA THR A 343 13.89 -11.26 -8.07
C THR A 343 12.50 -11.45 -8.67
N VAL A 344 11.50 -10.85 -8.04
CA VAL A 344 10.16 -10.66 -8.61
C VAL A 344 9.99 -9.17 -8.92
N ASN A 345 9.62 -8.83 -10.15
CA ASN A 345 9.27 -7.48 -10.56
C ASN A 345 7.78 -7.47 -10.88
N ILE A 346 7.00 -6.70 -10.13
CA ILE A 346 5.57 -6.48 -10.34
C ILE A 346 5.41 -5.08 -10.92
N THR A 347 4.74 -4.99 -12.06
CA THR A 347 4.40 -3.73 -12.72
C THR A 347 2.88 -3.64 -12.85
N ALA A 348 2.29 -2.61 -12.28
CA ALA A 348 0.87 -2.31 -12.38
C ALA A 348 0.68 -1.04 -13.21
N THR A 349 0.09 -1.17 -14.41
CA THR A 349 -0.21 -0.01 -15.27
C THR A 349 -1.64 0.50 -15.10
N LYS A 350 -2.46 -0.26 -14.37
CA LYS A 350 -3.86 -0.01 -14.05
C LYS A 350 -4.13 -0.47 -12.62
N ASP A 351 -5.35 -0.23 -12.14
CA ASP A 351 -5.77 -0.71 -10.83
C ASP A 351 -5.77 -2.24 -10.77
N ILE A 352 -5.15 -2.79 -9.73
CA ILE A 352 -5.01 -4.24 -9.51
C ILE A 352 -5.34 -4.55 -8.06
N THR A 353 -6.05 -5.66 -7.85
CA THR A 353 -6.34 -6.18 -6.51
C THR A 353 -5.88 -7.63 -6.41
N TYR A 354 -5.08 -7.92 -5.39
CA TYR A 354 -4.71 -9.26 -4.98
C TYR A 354 -5.51 -9.63 -3.74
N GLU A 355 -6.36 -10.65 -3.85
CA GLU A 355 -7.30 -10.98 -2.79
C GLU A 355 -7.46 -12.48 -2.55
N GLY A 356 -7.71 -12.83 -1.30
CA GLY A 356 -8.08 -14.18 -0.91
C GLY A 356 -6.91 -15.18 -0.96
N ASN A 357 -5.69 -14.74 -1.24
CA ASN A 357 -4.52 -15.61 -1.26
C ASN A 357 -4.10 -15.92 0.17
N TYR A 358 -3.88 -17.20 0.50
CA TYR A 358 -3.52 -17.58 1.86
C TYR A 358 -2.58 -18.77 1.94
N ALA A 359 -1.84 -18.80 3.04
CA ALA A 359 -0.91 -19.86 3.41
C ALA A 359 -1.24 -20.37 4.81
N ALA A 360 -1.13 -21.68 5.04
CA ALA A 360 -1.48 -22.31 6.32
C ALA A 360 -0.53 -23.46 6.71
N THR A 361 -0.52 -23.89 7.98
CA THR A 361 0.23 -25.09 8.44
C THR A 361 -0.69 -26.29 8.52
N GLY A 362 -0.26 -27.42 7.95
CA GLY A 362 -0.91 -28.72 8.13
C GLY A 362 -1.84 -29.11 7.01
N ALA A 363 -2.76 -30.03 7.31
CA ALA A 363 -3.78 -30.46 6.36
C ALA A 363 -4.73 -29.31 5.99
N THR A 364 -5.40 -29.50 4.87
CA THR A 364 -6.24 -28.54 4.16
C THR A 364 -7.38 -27.96 5.03
N ASN A 365 -7.69 -26.68 4.87
CA ASN A 365 -8.61 -25.86 5.70
C ASN A 365 -8.06 -25.40 7.06
N ALA A 366 -6.75 -25.51 7.28
CA ALA A 366 -6.12 -24.85 8.40
C ALA A 366 -6.31 -23.33 8.30
N THR A 367 -6.54 -22.70 9.46
CA THR A 367 -6.68 -21.25 9.58
C THR A 367 -5.47 -20.57 8.90
N PRO A 368 -5.71 -19.57 8.05
CA PRO A 368 -4.66 -18.75 7.45
C PRO A 368 -3.67 -18.26 8.50
N SER A 369 -2.38 -18.38 8.20
CA SER A 369 -1.31 -17.88 9.05
C SER A 369 -0.63 -16.71 8.36
N GLY A 370 -0.78 -15.52 8.93
CA GLY A 370 -0.12 -14.31 8.43
C GLY A 370 1.40 -14.46 8.32
N SER A 371 1.99 -15.26 9.22
CA SER A 371 3.43 -15.56 9.28
C SER A 371 3.99 -16.32 8.08
N LYS A 372 3.11 -16.84 7.23
CA LYS A 372 3.48 -17.64 6.07
C LYS A 372 3.38 -16.91 4.74
N GLY A 373 2.88 -15.67 4.74
CA GLY A 373 2.75 -14.86 3.54
C GLY A 373 1.60 -15.35 2.66
N GLY A 374 0.39 -14.81 2.86
CA GLY A 374 -0.76 -15.14 2.03
C GLY A 374 -0.58 -14.72 0.57
N PHE A 375 -0.05 -13.54 0.32
CA PHE A 375 0.33 -13.11 -1.02
C PHE A 375 1.72 -13.64 -1.37
N ILE A 376 2.74 -13.18 -0.65
CA ILE A 376 4.14 -13.53 -0.94
C ILE A 376 4.90 -13.96 0.31
N TYR A 377 5.71 -14.99 0.15
CA TYR A 377 6.71 -15.38 1.12
C TYR A 377 8.11 -15.28 0.51
N MET A 378 9.02 -14.66 1.26
CA MET A 378 10.40 -14.43 0.83
C MET A 378 11.41 -15.11 1.75
N SER A 379 12.38 -15.81 1.18
CA SER A 379 13.54 -16.35 1.89
C SER A 379 14.82 -16.10 1.11
N GLY A 380 15.98 -16.40 1.71
CA GLY A 380 17.27 -15.96 1.16
C GLY A 380 17.36 -14.43 1.07
N ALA A 381 18.25 -13.92 0.21
CA ALA A 381 18.36 -12.48 -0.10
C ALA A 381 17.46 -12.09 -1.29
N ALA A 382 16.18 -12.47 -1.22
CA ALA A 382 15.21 -12.22 -2.28
C ALA A 382 14.85 -10.73 -2.39
N ILE A 383 14.55 -10.29 -3.62
CA ILE A 383 14.16 -8.91 -3.93
C ILE A 383 12.80 -8.92 -4.61
N THR A 384 11.88 -8.07 -4.14
CA THR A 384 10.62 -7.80 -4.82
C THR A 384 10.56 -6.32 -5.18
N ASN A 385 10.47 -6.01 -6.47
CA ASN A 385 10.24 -4.65 -6.95
C ASN A 385 8.76 -4.53 -7.35
N ILE A 386 8.10 -3.47 -6.90
CA ILE A 386 6.69 -3.18 -7.18
C ILE A 386 6.64 -1.78 -7.77
N ASP A 387 6.49 -1.67 -9.08
CA ASP A 387 6.38 -0.40 -9.79
C ASP A 387 4.92 -0.20 -10.24
N ILE A 388 4.30 0.89 -9.82
CA ILE A 388 2.87 1.18 -9.99
C ILE A 388 2.77 2.51 -10.71
N ALA A 389 2.22 2.49 -11.93
CA ALA A 389 2.11 3.66 -12.77
C ALA A 389 1.38 4.82 -12.08
N THR A 390 1.74 6.03 -12.46
CA THR A 390 1.09 7.25 -11.96
C THR A 390 -0.44 7.18 -12.17
N GLY A 391 -1.19 7.37 -11.09
CA GLY A 391 -2.66 7.29 -11.09
C GLY A 391 -3.25 5.88 -10.91
N ALA A 392 -2.43 4.83 -10.95
CA ALA A 392 -2.86 3.46 -10.67
C ALA A 392 -2.69 3.10 -9.19
N THR A 393 -3.50 2.15 -8.73
CA THR A 393 -3.47 1.59 -7.38
C THR A 393 -3.33 0.07 -7.41
N LEU A 394 -2.31 -0.46 -6.71
CA LEU A 394 -2.21 -1.90 -6.43
C LEU A 394 -2.62 -2.14 -4.97
N THR A 395 -3.66 -2.95 -4.78
CA THR A 395 -4.19 -3.30 -3.45
C THR A 395 -3.86 -4.75 -3.13
N ILE A 396 -3.30 -4.99 -1.94
CA ILE A 396 -3.02 -6.32 -1.41
C ILE A 396 -3.93 -6.59 -0.21
N GLY A 397 -4.90 -7.48 -0.41
CA GLY A 397 -5.91 -7.89 0.55
C GLY A 397 -7.11 -6.96 0.63
N GLY A 398 -8.18 -7.44 1.28
CA GLY A 398 -9.35 -6.65 1.65
C GLY A 398 -9.42 -6.41 3.16
N SER A 399 -10.28 -5.48 3.60
CA SER A 399 -10.44 -5.14 5.03
C SER A 399 -11.05 -6.26 5.88
N ALA A 400 -11.67 -7.27 5.26
CA ALA A 400 -12.40 -8.33 5.96
C ALA A 400 -11.52 -9.46 6.52
N ASN A 401 -10.28 -9.63 6.02
CA ASN A 401 -9.46 -10.79 6.40
C ASN A 401 -7.95 -10.47 6.41
N SER A 402 -7.48 -9.98 7.56
CA SER A 402 -6.08 -9.54 7.73
C SER A 402 -5.06 -10.68 7.72
N ALA A 403 -5.47 -11.94 7.88
CA ALA A 403 -4.55 -13.07 7.79
C ALA A 403 -4.32 -13.53 6.34
N HIS A 404 -5.12 -13.02 5.40
CA HIS A 404 -4.95 -13.24 3.97
C HIS A 404 -4.06 -12.16 3.36
N ASP A 405 -3.51 -12.49 2.19
CA ASP A 405 -2.74 -11.57 1.36
C ASP A 405 -1.57 -10.91 2.10
N THR A 406 -1.03 -11.58 3.13
CA THR A 406 0.09 -11.06 3.90
C THR A 406 1.41 -11.19 3.16
N LEU A 407 2.36 -10.32 3.52
CA LEU A 407 3.77 -10.40 3.18
C LEU A 407 4.49 -11.07 4.35
N ALA A 408 5.37 -12.03 4.09
CA ALA A 408 6.17 -12.65 5.15
C ALA A 408 7.57 -13.01 4.67
N SER A 409 8.52 -13.12 5.60
CA SER A 409 9.86 -13.58 5.27
C SER A 409 10.60 -14.25 6.42
N SER A 410 11.49 -15.19 6.09
CA SER A 410 12.37 -15.84 7.06
C SER A 410 13.81 -15.32 7.06
N ASN A 411 14.07 -14.21 6.36
CA ASN A 411 15.39 -13.62 6.25
C ASN A 411 15.27 -12.09 6.27
N THR A 412 16.13 -11.44 7.05
CA THR A 412 16.15 -9.98 7.22
C THR A 412 16.78 -9.23 6.05
N ASN A 413 17.51 -9.93 5.18
CA ASN A 413 18.15 -9.37 3.98
C ASN A 413 17.21 -9.32 2.77
N VAL A 414 15.95 -9.73 2.93
CA VAL A 414 14.95 -9.54 1.87
C VAL A 414 14.59 -8.06 1.76
N VAL A 415 14.26 -7.64 0.54
CA VAL A 415 13.94 -6.24 0.25
C VAL A 415 12.69 -6.16 -0.61
N ILE A 416 11.78 -5.28 -0.22
CA ILE A 416 10.70 -4.79 -1.07
C ILE A 416 11.02 -3.36 -1.47
N ASN A 417 11.10 -3.11 -2.77
CA ASN A 417 11.23 -1.76 -3.32
C ASN A 417 9.92 -1.37 -3.99
N VAL A 418 9.40 -0.20 -3.65
CA VAL A 418 8.19 0.34 -4.28
C VAL A 418 8.56 1.55 -5.13
N ASN A 419 8.10 1.55 -6.38
CA ASN A 419 8.25 2.59 -7.40
C ASN A 419 9.70 3.05 -7.60
N SER A 420 10.61 2.08 -7.74
CA SER A 420 12.03 2.35 -7.96
C SER A 420 12.31 3.06 -9.29
N GLY A 421 11.40 2.93 -10.26
CA GLY A 421 11.44 3.63 -11.55
C GLY A 421 11.00 5.11 -11.51
N GLY A 422 10.51 5.62 -10.36
CA GLY A 422 10.04 7.00 -10.22
C GLY A 422 8.54 7.21 -10.47
N ASP A 423 7.77 6.14 -10.69
CA ASP A 423 6.32 6.23 -10.80
C ASP A 423 5.66 6.69 -9.48
N THR A 424 4.50 7.32 -9.58
CA THR A 424 3.81 7.92 -8.42
C THR A 424 2.54 7.19 -7.99
N GLY A 425 2.33 5.95 -8.48
CA GLY A 425 1.19 5.12 -8.11
C GLY A 425 1.17 4.71 -6.64
N THR A 426 0.05 4.14 -6.22
CA THR A 426 -0.22 3.81 -4.81
C THR A 426 -0.26 2.31 -4.56
N LEU A 427 0.46 1.84 -3.54
CA LEU A 427 0.34 0.52 -2.95
C LEU A 427 -0.51 0.60 -1.68
N ILE A 428 -1.59 -0.19 -1.60
CA ILE A 428 -2.41 -0.32 -0.38
C ILE A 428 -2.21 -1.71 0.21
N LEU A 429 -1.90 -1.77 1.51
CA LEU A 429 -1.70 -3.00 2.26
C LEU A 429 -2.78 -3.17 3.34
N HIS A 430 -3.59 -4.21 3.24
CA HIS A 430 -4.60 -4.55 4.26
C HIS A 430 -4.17 -5.71 5.17
N GLY A 431 -3.30 -6.60 4.70
CA GLY A 431 -2.85 -7.77 5.44
C GLY A 431 -2.00 -7.45 6.68
N ALA A 432 -2.10 -8.31 7.70
CA ALA A 432 -1.26 -8.31 8.89
C ALA A 432 0.07 -9.04 8.60
N SER A 433 0.98 -8.34 7.95
CA SER A 433 2.32 -8.81 7.57
C SER A 433 3.31 -8.68 8.75
N THR A 434 2.97 -9.29 9.89
CA THR A 434 3.73 -9.18 11.15
C THR A 434 5.07 -9.87 11.11
N ASP A 435 5.28 -10.81 10.18
CA ASP A 435 6.50 -11.63 10.08
C ASP A 435 7.29 -11.34 8.80
N TYR A 436 7.02 -10.22 8.13
CA TYR A 436 7.94 -9.71 7.13
C TYR A 436 9.12 -9.04 7.84
N SER A 437 10.29 -9.68 7.84
CA SER A 437 11.49 -9.26 8.58
C SER A 437 12.48 -8.43 7.77
N GLY A 438 12.19 -8.19 6.49
CA GLY A 438 13.05 -7.43 5.58
C GLY A 438 12.89 -5.92 5.64
N ALA A 439 13.60 -5.25 4.74
CA ALA A 439 13.48 -3.81 4.53
C ALA A 439 12.36 -3.48 3.52
N LEU A 440 11.70 -2.34 3.70
CA LEU A 440 10.80 -1.74 2.71
C LEU A 440 11.35 -0.37 2.30
N ASN A 441 11.58 -0.17 1.01
CA ASN A 441 12.05 1.09 0.46
C ASN A 441 10.97 1.71 -0.44
N VAL A 442 10.39 2.83 -0.02
CA VAL A 442 9.45 3.60 -0.82
C VAL A 442 10.22 4.69 -1.56
N HIS A 443 10.39 4.52 -2.87
CA HIS A 443 11.21 5.41 -3.70
C HIS A 443 10.43 6.60 -4.25
N ALA A 444 9.17 6.39 -4.61
CA ALA A 444 8.24 7.39 -5.12
C ALA A 444 6.80 6.91 -4.89
N GLY A 445 5.81 7.77 -5.15
CA GLY A 445 4.39 7.44 -4.97
C GLY A 445 4.05 7.16 -3.51
N SER A 446 3.09 6.28 -3.27
CA SER A 446 2.55 6.05 -1.92
C SER A 446 2.52 4.58 -1.52
N VAL A 447 2.85 4.28 -0.26
CA VAL A 447 2.52 3.02 0.40
C VAL A 447 1.64 3.31 1.61
N LEU A 448 0.39 2.84 1.58
CA LEU A 448 -0.61 3.12 2.60
C LEU A 448 -1.06 1.82 3.28
N LEU A 449 -1.08 1.84 4.62
CA LEU A 449 -1.80 0.85 5.40
C LEU A 449 -3.29 1.14 5.29
N GLY A 450 -4.06 0.14 4.85
CA GLY A 450 -5.43 0.32 4.39
C GLY A 450 -6.51 0.24 5.48
N GLY A 451 -6.15 0.04 6.75
CA GLY A 451 -7.15 -0.08 7.83
C GLY A 451 -6.60 -0.57 9.15
N THR A 452 -7.45 -0.60 10.18
CA THR A 452 -7.06 -0.94 11.57
C THR A 452 -6.45 -2.34 11.75
N ALA A 453 -6.74 -3.27 10.84
CA ALA A 453 -6.17 -4.61 10.83
C ALA A 453 -4.83 -4.72 10.07
N ALA A 454 -4.45 -3.68 9.31
CA ALA A 454 -3.20 -3.65 8.56
C ALA A 454 -2.02 -3.53 9.52
N ARG A 455 -1.08 -4.47 9.43
CA ARG A 455 0.14 -4.49 10.25
C ARG A 455 1.34 -4.73 9.37
N PHE A 456 2.37 -3.93 9.56
CA PHE A 456 3.67 -4.06 8.92
C PHE A 456 4.74 -3.92 10.02
N THR A 457 4.65 -4.81 11.01
CA THR A 457 5.39 -4.66 12.29
C THR A 457 6.65 -5.51 12.41
N GLY A 458 6.84 -6.50 11.53
CA GLY A 458 8.04 -7.35 11.54
C GLY A 458 9.26 -6.70 10.89
N THR A 459 9.07 -5.59 10.17
CA THR A 459 10.08 -4.98 9.30
C THR A 459 11.34 -4.62 10.05
N SER A 460 12.50 -4.83 9.42
CA SER A 460 13.76 -4.30 9.95
C SER A 460 13.76 -2.77 9.91
N GLN A 461 13.37 -2.22 8.76
CA GLN A 461 13.26 -0.78 8.52
C GLN A 461 12.32 -0.47 7.34
N ILE A 462 11.58 0.62 7.47
CA ILE A 462 10.83 1.24 6.38
C ILE A 462 11.50 2.57 6.05
N THR A 463 11.96 2.74 4.82
CA THR A 463 12.64 3.96 4.35
C THR A 463 11.76 4.68 3.34
N VAL A 464 11.47 5.95 3.60
CA VAL A 464 10.64 6.81 2.75
C VAL A 464 11.53 7.88 2.14
N LYS A 465 11.76 7.80 0.82
CA LYS A 465 12.66 8.70 0.09
C LYS A 465 11.96 10.01 -0.30
N ALA A 466 12.73 10.95 -0.85
CA ALA A 466 12.22 12.20 -1.38
C ALA A 466 11.09 11.98 -2.41
N GLY A 467 9.96 12.67 -2.24
CA GLY A 467 8.80 12.56 -3.12
C GLY A 467 7.93 11.31 -2.89
N ALA A 468 8.28 10.46 -1.92
CA ALA A 468 7.49 9.31 -1.53
C ALA A 468 6.63 9.58 -0.29
N ILE A 469 5.54 8.82 -0.17
CA ILE A 469 4.60 8.86 0.95
C ILE A 469 4.54 7.46 1.58
N PHE A 470 4.65 7.38 2.90
CA PHE A 470 4.26 6.21 3.67
C PHE A 470 3.26 6.61 4.74
N GLY A 471 2.19 5.83 4.94
CA GLY A 471 1.16 6.25 5.87
C GLY A 471 -0.08 5.38 5.92
N GLY A 472 -1.22 6.01 6.18
CA GLY A 472 -2.54 5.38 6.21
C GLY A 472 -3.04 5.11 7.62
N VAL A 473 -3.78 4.00 7.78
CA VAL A 473 -4.37 3.52 9.03
C VAL A 473 -3.84 2.11 9.29
N GLY A 474 -3.30 1.85 10.48
CA GLY A 474 -2.70 0.56 10.82
C GLY A 474 -1.52 0.70 11.77
N ILE A 475 -0.61 -0.29 11.77
CA ILE A 475 0.61 -0.26 12.57
C ILE A 475 1.82 -0.63 11.72
N ALA A 476 2.86 0.20 11.73
CA ALA A 476 4.15 -0.03 11.07
C ALA A 476 5.28 -0.22 12.09
N ASN A 477 6.46 -0.70 11.68
CA ASN A 477 7.66 -0.76 12.53
C ASN A 477 8.86 -0.06 11.91
N ASN A 478 9.60 0.70 12.73
CA ASN A 478 10.86 1.35 12.36
C ASN A 478 10.78 2.16 11.06
N VAL A 479 10.09 3.30 11.09
CA VAL A 479 9.91 4.18 9.93
C VAL A 479 10.97 5.28 9.94
N SER A 480 11.70 5.43 8.85
CA SER A 480 12.65 6.51 8.61
C SER A 480 12.23 7.31 7.37
N VAL A 481 11.84 8.56 7.58
CA VAL A 481 11.47 9.49 6.52
C VAL A 481 12.65 10.41 6.23
N GLU A 482 13.17 10.32 5.02
CA GLU A 482 14.29 11.12 4.54
C GLU A 482 13.82 12.52 4.14
N SER A 483 14.78 13.40 3.85
CA SER A 483 14.49 14.75 3.36
C SER A 483 13.61 14.69 2.11
N GLY A 484 12.54 15.50 2.06
CA GLY A 484 11.55 15.49 0.98
C GLY A 484 10.56 14.32 1.01
N GLY A 485 10.68 13.36 1.93
CA GLY A 485 9.71 12.29 2.13
C GLY A 485 8.53 12.72 3.01
N VAL A 486 7.42 12.00 2.92
CA VAL A 486 6.18 12.34 3.63
C VAL A 486 5.67 11.17 4.47
N PHE A 487 5.34 11.46 5.73
CA PHE A 487 4.60 10.56 6.62
C PHE A 487 3.13 10.99 6.71
N GLN A 488 2.20 10.15 6.26
CA GLN A 488 0.78 10.48 6.29
C GLN A 488 0.04 9.69 7.38
N VAL A 489 -0.59 10.39 8.31
CA VAL A 489 -1.46 9.78 9.32
C VAL A 489 -2.90 9.79 8.82
N GLY A 490 -3.57 8.64 8.89
CA GLY A 490 -4.95 8.51 8.45
C GLY A 490 -5.11 8.29 6.94
N PRO A 491 -6.36 8.10 6.48
CA PRO A 491 -6.66 7.84 5.08
C PRO A 491 -6.26 9.00 4.16
N SER A 492 -6.00 8.71 2.88
CA SER A 492 -5.80 9.74 1.85
C SER A 492 -7.17 10.29 1.40
N GLY A 493 -7.26 11.61 1.22
CA GLY A 493 -8.50 12.28 0.76
C GLY A 493 -9.35 12.91 1.87
N ALA A 494 -10.32 13.75 1.46
CA ALA A 494 -11.20 14.49 2.35
C ALA A 494 -12.37 13.67 2.92
N ASP A 495 -12.38 12.35 2.70
CA ASP A 495 -13.53 11.50 3.02
C ASP A 495 -13.68 11.29 4.53
N ASN A 496 -14.90 11.59 4.99
CA ASN A 496 -15.34 11.68 6.38
C ASN A 496 -15.50 10.31 7.06
N MET A 497 -14.41 9.58 7.31
CA MET A 497 -14.44 8.34 8.11
C MET A 497 -13.35 8.32 9.20
N GLY A 498 -13.70 8.82 10.39
CA GLY A 498 -13.02 8.56 11.66
C GLY A 498 -11.60 9.12 11.82
N SER A 499 -11.22 9.48 13.05
CA SER A 499 -9.81 9.70 13.37
C SER A 499 -9.06 8.37 13.21
N GLY A 500 -8.44 8.15 12.05
CA GLY A 500 -7.59 6.98 11.82
C GLY A 500 -6.40 6.99 12.78
N VAL A 501 -6.05 5.82 13.32
CA VAL A 501 -4.83 5.67 14.11
C VAL A 501 -3.75 5.04 13.23
N LEU A 502 -2.61 5.70 13.15
CA LEU A 502 -1.39 5.10 12.63
C LEU A 502 -0.44 4.90 13.81
N GLY A 503 -0.14 3.66 14.14
CA GLY A 503 0.87 3.30 15.13
C GLY A 503 2.22 3.05 14.47
N VAL A 504 3.30 3.43 15.14
CA VAL A 504 4.65 2.96 14.79
C VAL A 504 5.23 2.22 15.99
N SER A 505 5.57 0.95 15.84
CA SER A 505 6.41 0.24 16.80
C SER A 505 7.88 0.59 16.55
N GLY A 506 8.70 0.63 17.60
CA GLY A 506 10.09 1.05 17.48
C GLY A 506 10.22 2.56 17.23
N THR A 507 11.03 2.95 16.24
CA THR A 507 11.33 4.38 15.98
C THR A 507 10.60 4.92 14.76
N LEU A 508 9.93 6.07 14.89
CA LEU A 508 9.59 6.95 13.78
C LEU A 508 10.63 8.08 13.74
N LYS A 509 11.45 8.13 12.70
CA LYS A 509 12.43 9.20 12.46
C LYS A 509 11.97 10.08 11.32
N LEU A 510 11.80 11.37 11.58
CA LEU A 510 11.53 12.40 10.57
C LEU A 510 12.81 13.24 10.40
N SER A 511 13.44 13.17 9.23
CA SER A 511 14.68 13.90 8.93
C SER A 511 14.41 15.37 8.59
N GLY A 512 15.42 16.23 8.63
CA GLY A 512 15.29 17.61 8.15
C GLY A 512 14.79 17.68 6.70
N GLY A 513 13.80 18.53 6.44
CA GLY A 513 13.13 18.69 5.15
C GLY A 513 12.06 17.62 4.87
N SER A 514 11.75 16.73 5.80
CA SER A 514 10.61 15.80 5.68
C SER A 514 9.30 16.46 6.11
N MET A 515 8.17 15.83 5.75
CA MET A 515 6.83 16.30 6.09
C MET A 515 6.03 15.23 6.85
N ILE A 516 5.24 15.65 7.83
CA ILE A 516 4.14 14.87 8.40
C ILE A 516 2.81 15.55 8.04
N THR A 517 1.82 14.76 7.63
CA THR A 517 0.53 15.29 7.19
C THR A 517 -0.62 14.32 7.53
N GLY A 518 -1.83 14.69 7.13
CA GLY A 518 -3.03 13.88 7.25
C GLY A 518 -3.90 14.26 8.46
N ARG A 519 -4.69 13.30 8.92
CA ARG A 519 -5.72 13.48 9.96
C ARG A 519 -5.79 12.24 10.86
N GLY A 520 -6.08 12.44 12.14
CA GLY A 520 -6.17 11.37 13.12
C GLY A 520 -5.01 11.40 14.10
N SER A 521 -4.68 10.25 14.68
CA SER A 521 -3.68 10.17 15.75
C SER A 521 -2.51 9.30 15.35
N LEU A 522 -1.31 9.87 15.44
CA LEU A 522 -0.10 9.10 15.64
C LEU A 522 -0.11 8.61 17.09
N GLY A 523 -0.53 7.36 17.26
CA GLY A 523 -0.76 6.74 18.57
C GLY A 523 0.31 5.72 18.96
N THR A 524 0.25 5.22 20.18
CA THR A 524 1.09 4.09 20.61
C THR A 524 0.72 2.83 19.83
N ALA A 525 1.71 2.18 19.22
CA ALA A 525 1.56 0.79 18.77
C ALA A 525 1.23 -0.11 19.97
N LEU A 526 0.59 -1.28 19.72
CA LEU A 526 0.11 -2.21 20.75
C LEU A 526 1.20 -2.65 21.77
N ASP A 527 2.48 -2.45 21.49
CA ASP A 527 3.60 -2.97 22.29
C ASP A 527 4.31 -1.90 23.16
N GLY A 528 3.73 -0.70 23.33
CA GLY A 528 4.04 0.21 24.45
C GLY A 528 5.39 0.95 24.44
N VAL A 529 6.27 0.70 23.46
CA VAL A 529 7.52 1.47 23.24
C VAL A 529 7.56 1.99 21.81
N ASN A 530 7.40 3.31 21.69
CA ASN A 530 7.63 4.05 20.46
C ASN A 530 8.55 5.23 20.77
N VAL A 531 9.45 5.56 19.85
CA VAL A 531 10.21 6.81 19.86
C VAL A 531 9.83 7.60 18.61
N VAL A 532 9.42 8.86 18.76
CA VAL A 532 9.30 9.79 17.63
C VAL A 532 10.48 10.74 17.69
N VAL A 533 11.26 10.81 16.61
CA VAL A 533 12.41 11.71 16.46
C VAL A 533 12.04 12.78 15.43
N LEU A 534 11.86 14.02 15.90
CA LEU A 534 11.56 15.20 15.10
C LEU A 534 12.85 15.95 14.75
N GLY A 535 13.43 15.68 13.59
CA GLY A 535 14.71 16.22 13.18
C GLY A 535 15.87 15.68 14.04
N SER A 536 16.82 15.01 13.40
CA SER A 536 17.92 14.35 14.12
C SER A 536 19.00 15.32 14.62
N ALA A 537 19.16 16.47 13.98
CA ALA A 537 20.19 17.44 14.29
C ALA A 537 19.62 18.85 14.49
N ALA A 538 20.34 19.69 15.24
CA ALA A 538 20.02 21.10 15.35
C ALA A 538 20.08 21.76 13.96
N GLY A 539 19.03 22.52 13.61
CA GLY A 539 18.88 23.14 12.28
C GLY A 539 18.07 22.31 11.28
N ASP A 540 17.80 21.03 11.57
CA ASP A 540 16.79 20.26 10.83
C ASP A 540 15.41 20.88 11.06
N TRP A 541 14.55 20.92 10.05
CA TRP A 541 13.14 21.31 10.20
C TRP A 541 12.22 20.25 9.58
N VAL A 542 11.22 19.82 10.33
CA VAL A 542 10.14 18.94 9.85
C VAL A 542 8.88 19.77 9.67
N THR A 543 8.24 19.67 8.51
CA THR A 543 6.96 20.36 8.27
C THR A 543 5.81 19.49 8.75
N ALA A 544 4.94 20.04 9.61
CA ALA A 544 3.65 19.46 9.97
C ALA A 544 2.56 20.22 9.21
N ASP A 545 2.15 19.68 8.06
CA ASP A 545 1.12 20.28 7.21
C ASP A 545 -0.24 19.65 7.48
N VAL A 546 -1.12 20.40 8.15
CA VAL A 546 -2.45 19.92 8.55
C VAL A 546 -3.51 20.73 7.83
N GLN A 547 -4.27 20.05 6.96
CA GLN A 547 -5.32 20.68 6.16
C GLN A 547 -6.47 21.23 7.02
N ALA A 548 -7.22 22.19 6.47
CA ALA A 548 -8.39 22.75 7.12
C ALA A 548 -9.37 21.66 7.61
N ASN A 549 -10.02 21.90 8.75
CA ASN A 549 -10.97 20.97 9.38
C ASN A 549 -10.39 19.59 9.72
N SER A 550 -9.07 19.47 9.81
CA SER A 550 -8.38 18.24 10.23
C SER A 550 -7.61 18.47 11.52
N THR A 551 -7.54 17.44 12.36
CA THR A 551 -6.65 17.40 13.51
C THR A 551 -5.65 16.26 13.30
N LEU A 552 -4.36 16.58 13.37
CA LEU A 552 -3.27 15.61 13.47
C LEU A 552 -2.79 15.61 14.92
N ALA A 553 -2.93 14.48 15.61
CA ALA A 553 -2.55 14.35 17.01
C ALA A 553 -1.27 13.50 17.14
N ILE A 554 -0.24 14.05 17.78
CA ILE A 554 0.96 13.32 18.22
C ILE A 554 0.79 13.07 19.72
N THR A 555 0.30 11.89 20.06
CA THR A 555 -0.07 11.51 21.44
C THR A 555 0.57 10.18 21.84
N GLY A 556 0.64 9.89 23.14
CA GLY A 556 1.13 8.60 23.65
C GLY A 556 1.28 8.57 25.16
N THR A 557 1.39 7.38 25.73
CA THR A 557 1.59 7.15 27.17
C THR A 557 3.04 7.43 27.59
N TYR A 558 3.25 7.77 28.87
CA TYR A 558 4.51 8.22 29.50
C TYR A 558 5.78 7.35 29.27
N THR A 559 5.69 6.14 28.72
CA THR A 559 6.84 5.29 28.34
C THR A 559 7.36 5.53 26.92
N SER A 560 6.69 6.39 26.14
CA SER A 560 7.00 6.67 24.74
C SER A 560 7.58 8.08 24.59
N SER A 561 8.84 8.22 24.15
CA SER A 561 9.51 9.53 24.13
C SER A 561 9.33 10.26 22.79
N LEU A 562 8.95 11.55 22.85
CA LEU A 562 9.17 12.50 21.76
C LEU A 562 10.57 13.08 21.93
N THR A 563 11.42 13.02 20.91
CA THR A 563 12.82 13.46 20.96
C THR A 563 13.22 14.13 19.65
N GLY A 564 14.46 14.62 19.57
CA GLY A 564 14.99 15.30 18.39
C GLY A 564 15.46 16.71 18.73
N ALA A 565 16.50 17.15 18.03
CA ALA A 565 17.08 18.48 18.16
C ALA A 565 16.65 19.42 17.03
N GLY A 566 15.96 18.91 16.00
CA GLY A 566 15.42 19.71 14.91
C GLY A 566 14.07 20.35 15.24
N GLY A 567 13.72 21.42 14.54
CA GLY A 567 12.47 22.13 14.73
C GLY A 567 11.28 21.52 13.98
N VAL A 568 10.07 21.91 14.38
CA VAL A 568 8.82 21.63 13.66
C VAL A 568 8.26 22.93 13.11
N VAL A 569 7.88 22.96 11.83
CA VAL A 569 7.10 24.05 11.24
C VAL A 569 5.66 23.59 11.08
N LYS A 570 4.72 24.24 11.77
CA LYS A 570 3.29 23.98 11.62
C LYS A 570 2.69 24.91 10.56
N THR A 571 2.21 24.29 9.47
CA THR A 571 1.54 24.94 8.33
C THR A 571 0.13 24.36 8.14
N GLY A 572 -0.65 24.96 7.24
CA GLY A 572 -2.03 24.57 6.96
C GLY A 572 -3.01 25.02 8.04
N ALA A 573 -4.26 25.27 7.65
CA ALA A 573 -5.28 25.83 8.54
C ALA A 573 -5.79 24.87 9.64
N GLY A 574 -5.42 23.58 9.59
CA GLY A 574 -5.84 22.57 10.57
C GLY A 574 -5.12 22.64 11.91
N GLU A 575 -5.44 21.68 12.77
CA GLU A 575 -4.91 21.56 14.12
C GLU A 575 -3.78 20.52 14.21
N LEU A 576 -2.61 20.93 14.71
CA LEU A 576 -1.62 20.00 15.24
C LEU A 576 -1.78 19.93 16.76
N HIS A 577 -2.14 18.75 17.26
CA HIS A 577 -2.25 18.49 18.69
C HIS A 577 -1.00 17.76 19.20
N MET A 578 -0.23 18.45 20.04
CA MET A 578 0.94 17.93 20.76
C MET A 578 0.52 17.52 22.17
N GLY A 579 0.32 16.21 22.39
CA GLY A 579 -0.11 15.66 23.68
C GLY A 579 0.90 14.72 24.34
N ARG A 580 2.06 14.52 23.72
CA ARG A 580 3.07 13.55 24.16
C ARG A 580 4.23 14.22 24.87
N THR A 581 4.53 13.78 26.09
CA THR A 581 5.69 14.23 26.87
C THR A 581 7.00 13.70 26.30
N GLY A 582 8.09 14.48 26.30
CA GLY A 582 9.38 13.97 25.83
C GLY A 582 10.55 14.96 25.95
N GLY A 583 11.75 14.48 25.60
CA GLY A 583 13.01 15.25 25.57
C GLY A 583 13.25 15.96 24.24
N TYR A 584 12.19 16.46 23.62
CA TYR A 584 12.27 17.28 22.41
C TYR A 584 12.96 18.61 22.74
N THR A 585 14.03 18.96 22.04
CA THR A 585 14.81 20.19 22.31
C THR A 585 14.77 21.19 21.17
N GLY A 586 14.28 20.79 19.99
CA GLY A 586 14.10 21.69 18.87
C GLY A 586 12.93 22.67 19.06
N GLY A 587 12.93 23.76 18.30
CA GLY A 587 11.89 24.80 18.37
C GLY A 587 10.65 24.48 17.53
N THR A 588 9.50 25.02 17.92
CA THR A 588 8.26 24.94 17.12
C THR A 588 7.99 26.29 16.46
N ARG A 589 7.84 26.32 15.13
CA ARG A 589 7.44 27.51 14.37
C ARG A 589 6.00 27.36 13.90
N LEU A 590 5.15 28.32 14.24
CA LEU A 590 3.77 28.37 13.80
C LEU A 590 3.62 29.41 12.68
N GLU A 591 3.30 28.92 11.49
CA GLU A 591 3.04 29.73 10.30
C GLU A 591 1.54 29.82 10.01
N GLU A 592 0.78 28.74 10.26
CA GLU A 592 -0.66 28.72 10.02
C GLU A 592 -1.41 27.76 10.97
N GLY A 593 -2.69 28.06 11.19
CA GLY A 593 -3.63 27.16 11.87
C GLY A 593 -3.44 27.11 13.39
N LEU A 594 -3.85 25.99 13.98
CA LEU A 594 -3.92 25.80 15.43
C LEU A 594 -2.85 24.82 15.91
N LEU A 595 -2.08 25.22 16.93
CA LEU A 595 -1.29 24.32 17.76
C LEU A 595 -2.04 24.10 19.06
N SER A 596 -2.35 22.86 19.43
CA SER A 596 -2.94 22.55 20.73
C SER A 596 -2.03 21.68 21.58
N ILE A 597 -2.05 21.93 22.89
CA ILE A 597 -1.11 21.35 23.85
C ILE A 597 -1.90 20.76 25.02
N SER A 598 -1.56 19.54 25.42
CA SER A 598 -2.22 18.84 26.54
C SER A 598 -1.31 18.58 27.76
N THR A 599 0.00 18.87 27.67
CA THR A 599 0.93 18.77 28.82
C THR A 599 1.98 19.88 28.76
N ASP A 600 2.48 20.31 29.90
CA ASP A 600 3.53 21.36 30.07
C ASP A 600 4.86 21.02 29.39
N THR A 601 5.11 19.74 29.15
CA THR A 601 6.34 19.21 28.53
C THR A 601 6.14 18.71 27.09
N ALA A 602 4.97 18.94 26.47
CA ALA A 602 4.67 18.41 25.13
C ALA A 602 5.51 19.03 24.01
N LEU A 603 6.01 20.26 24.20
CA LEU A 603 6.95 20.92 23.28
C LEU A 603 8.40 20.85 23.80
N GLY A 604 8.65 20.05 24.84
CA GLY A 604 9.97 19.92 25.47
C GLY A 604 10.55 21.26 25.89
N THR A 605 11.81 21.57 25.55
CA THR A 605 12.50 22.80 26.00
C THR A 605 12.70 23.87 24.93
N GLY A 606 12.34 23.59 23.67
CA GLY A 606 12.55 24.52 22.56
C GLY A 606 11.61 25.73 22.59
N ALA A 607 12.01 26.83 21.97
CA ALA A 607 11.15 28.01 21.85
C ALA A 607 10.00 27.80 20.85
N VAL A 608 8.89 28.50 21.06
CA VAL A 608 7.79 28.62 20.10
C VAL A 608 7.90 29.97 19.39
N SER A 609 8.01 29.95 18.06
CA SER A 609 8.06 31.15 17.24
C SER A 609 6.77 31.27 16.41
N ILE A 610 6.10 32.41 16.51
CA ILE A 610 4.89 32.70 15.75
C ILE A 610 5.24 33.69 14.66
N THR A 611 5.11 33.24 13.41
CA THR A 611 5.43 34.05 12.22
C THR A 611 4.19 34.33 11.36
N GLY A 612 3.18 33.44 11.42
CA GLY A 612 1.89 33.67 10.78
C GLY A 612 1.02 34.71 11.50
N THR A 613 0.03 35.26 10.81
CA THR A 613 -0.88 36.29 11.35
C THR A 613 -2.16 35.72 11.97
N ASP A 614 -2.64 34.59 11.45
CA ASP A 614 -3.90 33.94 11.88
C ASP A 614 -3.60 32.59 12.53
N THR A 615 -2.79 32.62 13.58
CA THR A 615 -2.38 31.41 14.29
C THR A 615 -3.03 31.30 15.66
N GLY A 616 -3.20 30.07 16.15
CA GLY A 616 -3.75 29.80 17.47
C GLY A 616 -2.85 28.91 18.30
N LEU A 617 -2.77 29.19 19.60
CA LEU A 617 -2.22 28.29 20.60
C LEU A 617 -3.32 27.95 21.62
N TYR A 618 -3.72 26.68 21.66
CA TYR A 618 -4.78 26.20 22.54
C TYR A 618 -4.25 25.31 23.65
N PHE A 619 -4.43 25.75 24.90
CA PHE A 619 -4.08 24.99 26.08
C PHE A 619 -5.29 24.15 26.51
N ARG A 620 -5.20 22.82 26.34
CA ARG A 620 -6.30 21.88 26.60
C ARG A 620 -6.51 21.62 28.09
N VAL A 621 -5.56 21.99 28.92
CA VAL A 621 -5.58 21.90 30.39
C VAL A 621 -4.91 23.15 30.98
N GLY A 622 -5.08 23.39 32.28
CA GLY A 622 -4.27 24.39 32.98
C GLY A 622 -2.83 23.90 33.15
N MET A 623 -1.86 24.80 33.06
CA MET A 623 -0.44 24.43 33.00
C MET A 623 0.53 25.59 33.28
N ASP A 624 1.74 25.24 33.72
CA ASP A 624 2.91 26.12 33.74
C ASP A 624 3.70 25.94 32.43
N PHE A 625 3.49 26.84 31.47
CA PHE A 625 4.11 26.78 30.16
C PHE A 625 5.50 27.44 30.17
N ALA A 626 6.56 26.62 30.16
CA ALA A 626 7.94 27.09 30.30
C ALA A 626 8.63 27.51 28.99
N ASN A 627 8.11 27.11 27.83
CA ASN A 627 8.73 27.44 26.56
C ASN A 627 8.67 28.96 26.30
N ALA A 628 9.78 29.53 25.82
CA ALA A 628 9.80 30.92 25.36
C ALA A 628 8.89 31.09 24.14
N LEU A 629 8.25 32.24 24.02
CA LEU A 629 7.32 32.56 22.95
C LEU A 629 7.77 33.83 22.22
N ASP A 630 8.17 33.69 20.97
CA ASP A 630 8.50 34.82 20.09
C ASP A 630 7.34 35.11 19.15
N ILE A 631 6.65 36.24 19.34
CA ILE A 631 5.45 36.62 18.61
C ILE A 631 5.80 37.72 17.60
N SER A 632 6.27 37.31 16.43
CA SER A 632 6.54 38.24 15.32
C SER A 632 5.30 38.50 14.44
N GLY A 633 4.41 37.51 14.32
CA GLY A 633 3.14 37.57 13.58
C GLY A 633 1.92 37.88 14.49
N GLY A 634 0.92 37.01 14.50
CA GLY A 634 -0.30 37.14 15.30
C GLY A 634 -0.73 35.79 15.88
N VAL A 635 -1.02 35.75 17.18
CA VAL A 635 -1.43 34.52 17.89
C VAL A 635 -2.66 34.74 18.75
N THR A 636 -3.59 33.80 18.69
CA THR A 636 -4.67 33.66 19.67
C THR A 636 -4.29 32.63 20.73
N LEU A 637 -3.98 33.09 21.93
CA LEU A 637 -3.74 32.26 23.12
C LEU A 637 -5.09 31.94 23.79
N THR A 638 -5.47 30.68 23.77
CA THR A 638 -6.76 30.22 24.28
C THR A 638 -6.59 29.44 25.59
N ALA A 639 -7.01 30.04 26.70
CA ALA A 639 -7.10 29.40 28.02
C ALA A 639 -8.58 29.22 28.39
N ALA A 640 -9.15 28.08 28.00
CA ALA A 640 -10.59 27.81 28.20
C ALA A 640 -10.87 26.81 29.34
N VAL A 641 -9.93 25.90 29.62
CA VAL A 641 -10.17 24.74 30.50
C VAL A 641 -9.64 24.99 31.91
N GLY A 642 -8.35 25.31 32.04
CA GLY A 642 -7.71 25.71 33.30
C GLY A 642 -6.86 26.97 33.13
N ASP A 643 -6.40 27.52 34.24
CA ASP A 643 -5.53 28.70 34.25
C ASP A 643 -4.14 28.33 33.71
N VAL A 644 -3.51 29.25 32.98
CA VAL A 644 -2.22 29.04 32.31
C VAL A 644 -1.23 30.08 32.79
N SER A 645 -0.06 29.62 33.24
CA SER A 645 1.05 30.44 33.71
C SER A 645 2.18 30.39 32.68
N MET A 646 2.53 31.52 32.07
CA MET A 646 3.59 31.62 31.06
C MET A 646 4.92 31.95 31.76
N GLN A 647 5.78 30.94 31.87
CA GLN A 647 7.05 31.03 32.60
C GLN A 647 8.24 31.36 31.68
N GLY A 648 8.11 31.09 30.38
CA GLY A 648 9.10 31.48 29.37
C GLY A 648 8.99 32.95 28.96
N ALA A 649 10.09 33.53 28.49
CA ALA A 649 10.12 34.90 27.94
C ALA A 649 9.12 35.06 26.79
N ILE A 650 8.41 36.18 26.76
CA ILE A 650 7.49 36.56 25.68
C ILE A 650 8.05 37.79 24.98
N THR A 651 8.37 37.66 23.70
CA THR A 651 9.03 38.69 22.89
C THR A 651 8.31 38.93 21.56
N GLY A 652 8.79 39.91 20.81
CA GLY A 652 8.28 40.24 19.48
C GLY A 652 7.37 41.48 19.46
N ALA A 653 6.97 41.84 18.25
CA ALA A 653 6.18 43.05 17.95
C ALA A 653 4.81 42.72 17.32
N GLY A 654 4.44 41.44 17.34
CA GLY A 654 3.21 40.92 16.75
C GLY A 654 1.93 41.23 17.53
N THR A 655 0.86 40.48 17.27
CA THR A 655 -0.41 40.60 18.01
C THR A 655 -0.62 39.39 18.90
N LEU A 656 -0.91 39.62 20.19
CA LEU A 656 -1.34 38.61 21.14
C LEU A 656 -2.83 38.80 21.43
N ILE A 657 -3.65 37.79 21.14
CA ILE A 657 -5.07 37.76 21.47
C ILE A 657 -5.31 36.74 22.57
N LYS A 658 -5.75 37.16 23.75
CA LYS A 658 -6.18 36.27 24.84
C LYS A 658 -7.66 35.97 24.70
N THR A 659 -8.03 34.69 24.63
CA THR A 659 -9.42 34.24 24.69
C THR A 659 -9.60 33.07 25.67
N GLY A 660 -10.83 32.60 25.83
CA GLY A 660 -11.22 31.62 26.83
C GLY A 660 -11.41 32.24 28.22
N VAL A 661 -12.23 31.59 29.05
CA VAL A 661 -12.72 32.15 30.31
C VAL A 661 -11.72 32.11 31.46
N ARG A 662 -10.64 31.34 31.33
CA ARG A 662 -9.64 31.15 32.38
C ARG A 662 -8.59 32.25 32.38
N GLU A 663 -7.83 32.33 33.47
CA GLU A 663 -6.72 33.27 33.59
C GLU A 663 -5.54 32.81 32.72
N LEU A 664 -4.92 33.77 32.00
CA LEU A 664 -3.60 33.62 31.42
C LEU A 664 -2.66 34.59 32.14
N MET A 665 -1.68 34.08 32.85
CA MET A 665 -0.69 34.87 33.60
C MET A 665 0.61 34.96 32.79
N LEU A 666 1.03 36.15 32.41
CA LEU A 666 2.27 36.39 31.64
C LEU A 666 3.51 36.63 32.51
N GLY A 667 3.36 36.66 33.83
CA GLY A 667 4.45 36.91 34.79
C GLY A 667 5.22 38.22 34.51
N THR A 668 6.50 38.26 34.90
CA THR A 668 7.46 39.30 34.50
C THR A 668 8.06 39.05 33.12
N ASN A 669 7.65 37.97 32.45
CA ASN A 669 8.28 37.47 31.24
C ASN A 669 7.83 38.20 29.97
N ALA A 670 6.76 38.99 30.04
CA ALA A 670 6.21 39.78 28.93
C ALA A 670 6.70 41.24 28.89
N SER A 671 7.58 41.67 29.80
CA SER A 671 8.10 43.05 29.82
C SER A 671 8.91 43.43 28.57
N ALA A 672 9.28 42.46 27.74
CA ALA A 672 9.98 42.66 26.46
C ALA A 672 9.04 42.57 25.23
N PHE A 673 7.77 42.23 25.39
CA PHE A 673 6.80 42.18 24.29
C PHE A 673 6.33 43.60 23.94
N THR A 674 6.60 44.04 22.71
CA THR A 674 6.31 45.41 22.23
C THR A 674 5.11 45.48 21.30
N GLY A 675 4.54 44.32 20.97
CA GLY A 675 3.40 44.17 20.09
C GLY A 675 2.07 44.66 20.67
N SER A 676 0.98 44.35 19.98
CA SER A 676 -0.39 44.67 20.42
C SER A 676 -0.97 43.52 21.25
N VAL A 677 -1.67 43.84 22.32
CA VAL A 677 -2.40 42.88 23.17
C VAL A 677 -3.90 43.13 23.05
N ILE A 678 -4.66 42.08 22.75
CA ILE A 678 -6.12 42.08 22.74
C ILE A 678 -6.58 41.08 23.80
N ILE A 679 -7.34 41.53 24.79
CA ILE A 679 -7.93 40.67 25.80
C ILE A 679 -9.39 40.49 25.40
N ASN A 680 -9.66 39.42 24.67
CA ASN A 680 -10.96 39.15 24.08
C ASN A 680 -11.92 38.51 25.09
N GLN A 681 -11.44 37.63 25.98
CA GLN A 681 -12.24 36.96 27.01
C GLN A 681 -11.40 36.59 28.24
N GLY A 682 -12.07 36.46 29.39
CA GLY A 682 -11.48 35.98 30.64
C GLY A 682 -10.57 37.00 31.32
N ILE A 683 -9.52 36.49 31.98
CA ILE A 683 -8.57 37.30 32.74
C ILE A 683 -7.17 37.19 32.10
N LEU A 684 -6.48 38.31 31.91
CA LEU A 684 -5.05 38.36 31.63
C LEU A 684 -4.34 39.05 32.79
N SER A 685 -3.28 38.47 33.33
CA SER A 685 -2.43 39.08 34.37
C SER A 685 -0.95 39.08 33.97
N GLY A 686 -0.14 39.88 34.66
CA GLY A 686 1.30 40.04 34.37
C GLY A 686 1.66 41.42 33.79
N ASP A 687 2.93 41.64 33.47
CA ASP A 687 3.41 42.94 32.97
C ASP A 687 3.31 43.06 31.45
N ILE A 688 2.32 43.82 30.98
CA ILE A 688 2.12 44.17 29.56
C ILE A 688 2.40 45.65 29.27
N ASN A 689 3.23 46.31 30.09
CA ASN A 689 3.48 47.75 29.95
C ASN A 689 4.35 48.14 28.76
N ALA A 690 5.09 47.20 28.19
CA ALA A 690 5.84 47.40 26.95
C ALA A 690 4.98 47.32 25.68
N ALA A 691 3.77 46.76 25.75
CA ALA A 691 2.88 46.61 24.60
C ALA A 691 2.53 47.95 23.96
N SER A 692 2.60 48.03 22.63
CA SER A 692 2.26 49.24 21.87
C SER A 692 0.75 49.55 21.93
N ALA A 693 -0.09 48.54 22.10
CA ALA A 693 -1.53 48.72 22.29
C ALA A 693 -2.11 47.66 23.23
N VAL A 694 -3.13 48.03 24.00
CA VAL A 694 -4.01 47.11 24.72
C VAL A 694 -5.45 47.40 24.33
N ARG A 695 -6.19 46.35 23.96
CA ARG A 695 -7.63 46.41 23.70
C ARG A 695 -8.36 45.41 24.59
N LEU A 696 -9.39 45.87 25.30
CA LEU A 696 -10.29 45.01 26.08
C LEU A 696 -11.56 44.76 25.26
N GLU A 697 -12.06 43.52 25.23
CA GLU A 697 -13.33 43.18 24.59
C GLU A 697 -14.12 42.20 25.44
N ASN A 698 -15.41 42.03 25.11
CA ASN A 698 -16.36 41.11 25.75
C ASN A 698 -16.28 41.10 27.28
N PHE A 699 -16.16 42.28 27.90
CA PHE A 699 -16.06 42.45 29.35
C PHE A 699 -14.86 41.71 30.00
N ALA A 700 -13.80 41.45 29.23
CA ALA A 700 -12.60 40.82 29.76
C ALA A 700 -11.89 41.71 30.79
N THR A 701 -11.08 41.07 31.64
CA THR A 701 -10.36 41.74 32.73
C THR A 701 -8.86 41.65 32.53
N TYR A 702 -8.17 42.79 32.60
CA TYR A 702 -6.74 42.83 32.87
C TYR A 702 -6.52 42.96 34.39
N ALA A 703 -5.88 41.98 35.00
CA ALA A 703 -5.54 41.97 36.42
C ALA A 703 -4.10 42.45 36.62
N GLY A 704 -3.94 43.73 36.92
CA GLY A 704 -2.64 44.35 37.11
C GLY A 704 -2.68 45.87 37.00
N ASN A 705 -1.56 46.51 37.34
CA ASN A 705 -1.37 47.92 37.07
C ASN A 705 -1.03 48.11 35.58
N LEU A 706 -1.69 49.06 34.94
CA LEU A 706 -1.50 49.37 33.53
C LEU A 706 -0.95 50.80 33.38
N VAL A 707 0.18 50.93 32.71
CA VAL A 707 0.84 52.20 32.39
C VAL A 707 0.85 52.38 30.88
N ARG A 708 0.27 53.45 30.35
CA ARG A 708 0.31 53.81 28.92
C ARG A 708 1.15 55.08 28.74
N SER A 709 2.28 54.95 28.06
CA SER A 709 3.23 56.03 27.76
C SER A 709 3.03 56.58 26.33
N SER A 710 3.80 57.61 25.96
CA SER A 710 3.75 58.23 24.62
C SER A 710 3.73 57.20 23.48
N GLY A 711 2.69 57.27 22.63
CA GLY A 711 2.49 56.39 21.49
C GLY A 711 1.75 55.07 21.79
N GLN A 712 1.54 54.73 23.07
CA GLN A 712 0.82 53.50 23.44
C GLN A 712 -0.69 53.72 23.54
N LEU A 713 -1.47 52.76 23.04
CA LEU A 713 -2.93 52.81 23.00
C LEU A 713 -3.59 51.94 24.09
N LEU A 714 -4.67 52.44 24.69
CA LEU A 714 -5.68 51.65 25.39
C LEU A 714 -7.05 51.87 24.74
N ALA A 715 -7.81 50.80 24.47
CA ALA A 715 -9.14 50.88 23.85
C ALA A 715 -10.09 49.74 24.25
N GLY A 716 -11.37 49.84 23.87
CA GLY A 716 -12.38 48.79 24.00
C GLY A 716 -13.20 48.86 25.29
N TYR A 717 -13.78 47.71 25.69
CA TYR A 717 -14.66 47.58 26.86
C TYR A 717 -14.30 46.37 27.73
N GLY A 718 -14.17 46.59 29.03
CA GLY A 718 -13.73 45.58 29.99
C GLY A 718 -13.34 46.19 31.33
N SER A 719 -12.54 45.46 32.11
CA SER A 719 -12.08 45.89 33.43
C SER A 719 -10.55 45.87 33.54
N ILE A 720 -10.00 46.87 34.22
CA ILE A 720 -8.64 46.87 34.76
C ILE A 720 -8.79 46.69 36.26
N ASN A 721 -8.45 45.49 36.73
CA ASN A 721 -8.38 45.19 38.15
C ASN A 721 -7.02 45.63 38.72
N GLY A 722 -6.85 46.94 38.87
CA GLY A 722 -5.60 47.58 39.28
C GLY A 722 -5.63 49.08 39.02
N ASN A 723 -4.46 49.73 39.12
CA ASN A 723 -4.33 51.16 38.79
C ASN A 723 -4.09 51.36 37.30
N LEU A 724 -4.62 52.45 36.73
CA LEU A 724 -4.30 52.92 35.38
C LEU A 724 -3.48 54.21 35.46
N THR A 725 -2.32 54.24 34.81
CA THR A 725 -1.44 55.43 34.72
C THR A 725 -1.27 55.84 33.25
N LEU A 726 -1.56 57.09 32.93
CA LEU A 726 -1.38 57.66 31.60
C LEU A 726 -0.23 58.69 31.64
N SER A 727 0.87 58.42 30.94
CA SER A 727 2.08 59.26 30.91
C SER A 727 2.45 59.66 29.47
N GLY A 728 1.61 60.49 28.86
CA GLY A 728 1.65 60.83 27.43
C GLY A 728 0.95 59.82 26.51
N GLY A 729 0.26 58.82 27.05
CA GLY A 729 -0.41 57.75 26.30
C GLY A 729 -1.69 58.18 25.57
N LYS A 730 -2.19 57.30 24.72
CA LYS A 730 -3.45 57.44 23.99
C LYS A 730 -4.53 56.53 24.59
N LEU A 731 -5.69 57.09 24.87
CA LEU A 731 -6.92 56.37 25.19
C LEU A 731 -7.89 56.56 24.02
N SER A 732 -8.45 55.49 23.47
CA SER A 732 -9.46 55.58 22.41
C SER A 732 -10.73 54.90 22.87
N PHE A 733 -11.85 55.62 22.80
CA PHE A 733 -13.18 55.07 23.04
C PHE A 733 -13.92 55.02 21.71
N ASP A 734 -14.35 53.83 21.31
CA ASP A 734 -15.21 53.60 20.15
C ASP A 734 -16.68 53.52 20.62
N PHE A 735 -17.50 54.49 20.20
CA PHE A 735 -18.90 54.58 20.61
C PHE A 735 -19.88 53.95 19.62
N ARG A 736 -19.44 53.06 18.70
CA ARG A 736 -20.23 52.33 17.68
C ARG A 736 -21.71 52.15 18.08
N ASN A 737 -22.51 53.17 17.79
CA ASN A 737 -23.95 53.33 17.96
C ASN A 737 -24.58 52.63 19.18
N TRP A 738 -24.76 53.40 20.26
CA TRP A 738 -25.86 53.18 21.21
C TRP A 738 -27.18 53.03 20.43
N VAL A 739 -27.65 51.80 20.24
CA VAL A 739 -28.99 51.54 19.70
C VAL A 739 -29.93 51.56 20.89
N SER A 740 -30.85 52.53 20.94
CA SER A 740 -31.87 52.61 21.97
C SER A 740 -32.63 51.27 22.04
N GLY A 741 -32.43 50.51 23.11
CA GLY A 741 -33.12 49.23 23.35
C GLY A 741 -32.37 47.95 23.01
N GLY A 742 -31.07 47.97 22.69
CA GLY A 742 -30.26 46.77 22.42
C GLY A 742 -28.99 46.68 23.28
N SER A 743 -28.66 45.47 23.74
CA SER A 743 -27.59 45.12 24.69
C SER A 743 -26.15 45.24 24.13
N LEU A 744 -25.75 46.39 23.59
CA LEU A 744 -24.32 46.69 23.37
C LEU A 744 -23.95 47.94 24.16
N ALA A 745 -23.10 47.75 25.17
CA ALA A 745 -22.56 48.83 25.98
C ALA A 745 -21.54 49.64 25.16
N PRO A 746 -21.45 50.97 25.36
CA PRO A 746 -20.35 51.76 24.81
C PRO A 746 -19.00 51.24 25.34
N ASP A 747 -17.88 51.61 24.71
CA ASP A 747 -16.54 51.33 25.24
C ASP A 747 -16.44 51.80 26.71
N GLN A 748 -16.53 50.85 27.64
CA GLN A 748 -16.50 51.06 29.08
C GLN A 748 -15.31 50.31 29.65
N ILE A 749 -14.25 51.04 29.94
CA ILE A 749 -13.12 50.51 30.71
C ILE A 749 -13.37 50.83 32.18
N HIS A 750 -13.78 49.83 32.94
CA HIS A 750 -13.85 49.92 34.38
C HIS A 750 -12.45 49.81 34.97
N VAL A 751 -12.09 50.67 35.93
CA VAL A 751 -10.81 50.59 36.65
C VAL A 751 -11.16 50.47 38.13
N THR A 752 -10.75 49.37 38.77
CA THR A 752 -11.07 49.15 40.19
C THR A 752 -10.14 49.93 41.13
N GLY A 753 -8.92 50.25 40.67
CA GLY A 753 -7.93 51.04 41.39
C GLY A 753 -7.95 52.52 41.03
N ASN A 754 -6.86 53.24 41.32
CA ASN A 754 -6.72 54.65 40.99
C ASN A 754 -6.42 54.88 39.51
N ILE A 755 -6.91 56.00 38.98
CA ILE A 755 -6.49 56.51 37.66
C ILE A 755 -5.60 57.72 37.89
N SER A 756 -4.38 57.68 37.37
CA SER A 756 -3.42 58.79 37.41
C SER A 756 -3.01 59.22 36.00
N SER A 757 -2.79 60.52 35.82
CA SER A 757 -2.49 61.12 34.51
C SER A 757 -1.39 62.17 34.66
N THR A 758 -0.30 62.02 33.91
CA THR A 758 0.82 62.96 33.81
C THR A 758 1.16 63.22 32.33
N GLY A 759 1.66 64.43 32.02
CA GLY A 759 1.96 64.83 30.64
C GLY A 759 0.74 65.08 29.74
N ASN A 760 0.98 65.25 28.44
CA ASN A 760 -0.07 65.49 27.43
C ASN A 760 -0.64 64.16 26.92
N ASN A 761 -1.68 63.65 27.58
CA ASN A 761 -2.40 62.45 27.14
C ASN A 761 -3.40 62.79 26.02
N LEU A 762 -3.55 61.89 25.05
CA LEU A 762 -4.53 62.02 23.97
C LEU A 762 -5.74 61.12 24.25
N ILE A 763 -6.90 61.71 24.46
CA ILE A 763 -8.17 60.96 24.50
C ILE A 763 -8.85 61.13 23.15
N ASN A 764 -8.98 60.03 22.42
CA ASN A 764 -9.66 59.94 21.15
C ASN A 764 -11.06 59.35 21.36
N LEU A 765 -12.05 59.96 20.72
CA LEU A 765 -13.44 59.55 20.80
C LEU A 765 -13.87 59.24 19.35
N ASP A 766 -13.90 57.95 19.00
CA ASP A 766 -14.23 57.47 17.67
C ASP A 766 -15.72 57.08 17.58
N ASN A 767 -16.32 57.17 16.39
CA ASN A 767 -17.71 56.78 16.11
C ASN A 767 -18.75 57.39 17.06
N ILE A 768 -18.53 58.65 17.45
CA ILE A 768 -19.51 59.48 18.14
C ILE A 768 -20.73 59.65 17.22
N GLY A 769 -21.75 58.80 17.41
CA GLY A 769 -23.03 58.88 16.69
C GLY A 769 -23.78 60.24 16.85
N ALA A 770 -25.02 60.29 16.38
CA ALA A 770 -25.83 61.52 16.37
C ALA A 770 -26.36 61.97 17.76
N GLN A 771 -25.85 61.42 18.86
CA GLN A 771 -26.35 61.69 20.21
C GLN A 771 -25.97 63.09 20.73
N SER A 772 -26.89 63.71 21.45
CA SER A 772 -26.76 65.08 21.94
C SER A 772 -25.77 65.26 23.09
N ALA A 773 -25.39 64.17 23.77
CA ALA A 773 -24.47 64.18 24.91
C ALA A 773 -23.82 62.80 25.11
N TYR A 774 -22.56 62.81 25.54
CA TYR A 774 -21.80 61.62 25.96
C TYR A 774 -21.32 61.86 27.40
N ALA A 775 -21.44 60.85 28.26
CA ALA A 775 -20.98 60.95 29.65
C ALA A 775 -19.81 59.96 29.87
N LEU A 776 -18.64 60.49 30.21
CA LEU A 776 -17.53 59.69 30.75
C LEU A 776 -17.72 59.56 32.27
N LEU A 777 -18.25 58.42 32.72
CA LEU A 777 -18.34 58.12 34.14
C LEU A 777 -16.99 57.57 34.62
N VAL A 778 -16.31 58.33 35.48
CA VAL A 778 -15.08 57.89 36.14
C VAL A 778 -15.45 57.33 37.51
N GLY A 779 -15.46 56.00 37.64
CA GLY A 779 -15.81 55.30 38.89
C GLY A 779 -14.70 55.21 39.95
N ALA A 780 -13.57 55.91 39.75
CA ALA A 780 -12.37 55.81 40.56
C ALA A 780 -11.85 57.18 41.03
N ILE A 781 -11.01 57.21 42.07
CA ILE A 781 -10.34 58.43 42.55
C ILE A 781 -9.30 58.86 41.50
N PHE A 782 -9.58 59.95 40.79
CA PHE A 782 -8.65 60.55 39.84
C PHE A 782 -7.64 61.45 40.55
N ARG A 783 -6.33 61.27 40.30
CA ARG A 783 -5.25 62.12 40.85
C ARG A 783 -4.36 62.66 39.72
N GLY A 784 -4.43 63.97 39.43
CA GLY A 784 -3.58 64.65 38.43
C GLY A 784 -4.19 65.94 37.86
N SER A 785 -3.39 66.78 37.18
CA SER A 785 -3.84 67.95 36.43
C SER A 785 -4.19 67.57 34.97
N ILE A 786 -5.37 67.99 34.51
CA ILE A 786 -5.88 67.71 33.16
C ILE A 786 -5.40 68.83 32.22
N SER A 787 -4.42 68.55 31.37
CA SER A 787 -4.15 69.32 30.15
C SER A 787 -4.40 68.40 28.96
N GLN A 788 -5.67 68.22 28.60
CA GLN A 788 -6.10 67.29 27.56
C GLN A 788 -6.49 68.03 26.29
N THR A 789 -6.01 67.56 25.14
CA THR A 789 -6.49 68.00 23.83
C THR A 789 -7.55 67.02 23.37
N PHE A 790 -8.83 67.38 23.50
CA PHE A 790 -9.93 66.64 22.89
C PHE A 790 -9.96 66.95 21.38
N ARG A 791 -9.73 65.95 20.53
CA ARG A 791 -9.96 66.08 19.09
C ARG A 791 -11.35 65.55 18.76
N TRP A 792 -12.24 66.47 18.38
CA TRP A 792 -13.58 66.16 17.88
C TRP A 792 -13.55 66.09 16.34
N PRO A 793 -14.34 65.22 15.70
CA PRO A 793 -14.55 65.29 14.26
C PRO A 793 -15.17 66.64 13.85
N PRO A 794 -14.95 67.15 12.62
CA PRO A 794 -15.14 68.56 12.27
C PRO A 794 -16.59 69.07 12.17
N SER A 795 -17.61 68.36 12.67
CA SER A 795 -19.01 68.77 12.47
C SER A 795 -19.86 68.65 13.72
N THR A 796 -20.35 69.83 14.15
CA THR A 796 -21.35 70.14 15.18
C THR A 796 -20.84 70.31 16.61
N ALA A 797 -21.04 71.53 17.12
CA ALA A 797 -20.87 71.91 18.51
C ALA A 797 -21.73 71.00 19.40
N ARG A 798 -21.09 70.25 20.31
CA ARG A 798 -21.74 69.40 21.30
C ARG A 798 -20.98 69.51 22.63
N ARG A 799 -21.71 69.48 23.74
CA ARG A 799 -21.18 69.57 25.10
C ARG A 799 -20.53 68.27 25.53
#